data_AF-A0A1V6H1L3-F1
#
_entry.id   AF-A0A1V6H1L3-F1
#
_cell.length_a   1.000
_cell.length_b   1.000
_cell.length_c   1.000
_cell.angle_alpha   90.00
_cell.angle_beta   90.00
_cell.angle_gamma   90.00
#
_symmetry.space_group_name_H-M   'P 1'
#
loop_
_entity.id
_entity.type
_entity.pdbx_description
1 polymer ?
#
loop_
_entity_poly.entity_id
_entity_poly.type
_entity_poly.pdbx_seq_one_letter_code
_entity_poly.pdbx_strand_id
1 'polypeptide(L)'
;MSREKRNILFVVLFMCALLTLFAERLPWDDQIIYFVMIDRFWNGDPLNDVQTPDGVEAGVENSKYNGGDLKGLIERLDYIKELGATAIWITPPVANQWWDGSVQYGGYHGYWARNFKAIDEHFGDLELYRDFIQAAHEKNIRVIQDIVVNHVGNYLIYDPVTLMGSVNEQSIPTKKPTQYPFDQNDYYDPAQSALNIYHWPSEIENPDRFNTALSDLDDLNTENPIVIEALKDSYGFWIDQGIDGFRIDTSIYVEDAFWPLFLEDPDGMYARASKNDKPDFLVYGEAWVTPQPYEDTGERVLSNYYDIGYNSMLDFPLMTELRRVFKEGKPTQMLEYRLQQRENYFSGKRLITFVDNHDMERFLKGVSMRDLKQALLVIMTIPGIPSIYYGTEQGFLETRATMFKEGFESGGVDHFRTDHELYQYLDKIIQLRKETPAFRYGRVTVVHSDPIGPGAFIYRVQDSNSTYFIFLNTSSQSRYATQMEMGVAEGTVLEPIFTEGIIFKNVVVGQNGLLNYLIAGKGLGVFRATDETQEVKGFDIDVAMTSIRENEMIREDFVLRGTSRNAARVRLYVDGSEREYATVVPDAEGHWDVPVRISEFISGAHRLFVRAYGKKATESVYSQTMTVFFDIPTVHLVEVTDPEGDDKGPTGDYGYPKDLTFEHQQDVLHVKLSQVGRMLRMDITMKNLTDVWSPTNLFDHVTFQIFFDRPDRTGALALPFQNATMPEGMDWDYMIYATGWSMALYESDEKSGPAYYGTPITPAPTVQVDKQLKTITLLVPLEVLKTDRLSGWKIYLTTYDYDGIEAVLRPISPGGGAWAFTGPSALAPKIMDFVLIDIP
;
A
#
# COMPACT_ATOMS: atom_id res chain seq x y z
N MET A 1 2.44 -24.39 -58.48
CA MET A 1 3.29 -23.29 -57.95
C MET A 1 4.71 -23.50 -58.50
N SER A 2 5.37 -22.47 -59.06
CA SER A 2 6.73 -22.61 -59.62
C SER A 2 7.75 -22.96 -58.52
N ARG A 3 8.85 -23.62 -58.89
CA ARG A 3 9.90 -24.06 -57.95
C ARG A 3 10.49 -22.90 -57.13
N GLU A 4 10.56 -21.71 -57.72
CA GLU A 4 10.94 -20.46 -57.03
C GLU A 4 9.95 -20.04 -55.95
N LYS A 5 8.64 -20.07 -56.23
CA LYS A 5 7.61 -19.74 -55.23
C LYS A 5 7.61 -20.71 -54.05
N ARG A 6 7.96 -21.98 -54.29
CA ARG A 6 8.08 -23.00 -53.24
C ARG A 6 9.30 -22.77 -52.35
N ASN A 7 10.43 -22.34 -52.93
CA ASN A 7 11.64 -21.99 -52.19
C ASN A 7 11.48 -20.68 -51.39
N ILE A 8 10.80 -19.67 -51.94
CA ILE A 8 10.49 -18.43 -51.23
C ILE A 8 9.55 -18.70 -50.05
N LEU A 9 8.51 -19.52 -50.25
CA LEU A 9 7.61 -19.91 -49.17
C LEU A 9 8.35 -20.72 -48.08
N PHE A 10 9.29 -21.60 -48.47
CA PHE A 10 10.12 -22.34 -47.51
C PHE A 10 11.08 -21.42 -46.75
N VAL A 11 11.70 -20.45 -47.40
CA VAL A 11 12.59 -19.47 -46.75
C VAL A 11 11.81 -18.55 -45.81
N VAL A 12 10.61 -18.10 -46.18
CA VAL A 12 9.75 -17.28 -45.31
C VAL A 12 9.24 -18.09 -44.13
N LEU A 13 8.79 -19.33 -44.32
CA LEU A 13 8.39 -20.22 -43.22
C LEU A 13 9.58 -20.58 -42.32
N PHE A 14 10.77 -20.78 -42.89
CA PHE A 14 12.00 -21.05 -42.13
C PHE A 14 12.49 -19.81 -41.38
N MET A 15 12.36 -18.60 -41.95
CA MET A 15 12.64 -17.34 -41.26
C MET A 15 11.62 -17.03 -40.16
N CYS A 16 10.34 -17.29 -40.38
CA CYS A 16 9.31 -17.18 -39.33
C CYS A 16 9.54 -18.20 -38.22
N ALA A 17 9.92 -19.44 -38.57
CA ALA A 17 10.30 -20.47 -37.60
C ALA A 17 11.58 -20.09 -36.82
N LEU A 18 12.57 -19.49 -37.49
CA LEU A 18 13.78 -18.94 -36.86
C LEU A 18 13.48 -17.72 -35.97
N LEU A 19 12.59 -16.83 -36.38
CA LEU A 19 12.15 -15.68 -35.56
C LEU A 19 11.35 -16.14 -34.32
N THR A 20 10.59 -17.24 -34.40
CA THR A 20 9.96 -17.85 -33.22
C THR A 20 10.94 -18.64 -32.36
N LEU A 21 12.02 -19.19 -32.93
CA LEU A 21 13.11 -19.86 -32.19
C LEU A 21 14.05 -18.88 -31.47
N PHE A 22 13.98 -17.58 -31.81
CA PHE A 22 14.77 -16.50 -31.22
C PHE A 22 13.91 -15.32 -30.75
N ALA A 23 12.67 -15.58 -30.30
CA ALA A 23 12.02 -14.61 -29.43
C ALA A 23 12.79 -14.65 -28.10
N GLU A 24 13.78 -13.74 -27.95
CA GLU A 24 14.47 -13.56 -26.67
C GLU A 24 13.42 -13.35 -25.58
N ARG A 25 13.42 -14.21 -24.56
CA ARG A 25 12.55 -14.03 -23.40
C ARG A 25 12.87 -12.66 -22.81
N LEU A 26 11.86 -11.81 -22.69
CA LEU A 26 11.99 -10.48 -22.09
C LEU A 26 12.76 -10.55 -20.76
N PRO A 27 13.74 -9.68 -20.47
CA PRO A 27 14.41 -9.59 -19.17
C PRO A 27 13.41 -9.43 -18.01
N TRP A 28 13.83 -9.71 -16.77
CA TRP A 28 12.96 -9.52 -15.60
C TRP A 28 12.50 -8.07 -15.42
N ASP A 29 13.38 -7.11 -15.70
CA ASP A 29 13.10 -5.67 -15.64
C ASP A 29 12.00 -5.21 -16.63
N ASP A 30 11.75 -6.00 -17.68
CA ASP A 30 10.69 -5.79 -18.67
C ASP A 30 9.36 -6.45 -18.28
N GLN A 31 9.33 -7.24 -17.21
CA GLN A 31 8.15 -8.00 -16.83
C GLN A 31 7.11 -7.13 -16.12
N ILE A 32 5.85 -7.55 -16.26
CA ILE A 32 4.72 -7.10 -15.44
C ILE A 32 4.13 -8.34 -14.78
N ILE A 33 4.17 -8.37 -13.44
CA ILE A 33 3.65 -9.46 -12.63
C ILE A 33 2.16 -9.22 -12.38
N TYR A 34 1.38 -10.27 -12.58
CA TYR A 34 -0.01 -10.34 -12.14
C TYR A 34 -0.10 -11.37 -10.99
N PHE A 35 -0.38 -10.91 -9.78
CA PHE A 35 -0.40 -11.75 -8.58
C PHE A 35 -1.82 -12.28 -8.33
N VAL A 36 -1.95 -13.61 -8.29
CA VAL A 36 -3.22 -14.31 -8.10
C VAL A 36 -3.19 -15.21 -6.86
N MET A 37 -4.30 -15.21 -6.12
CA MET A 37 -4.61 -16.30 -5.20
C MET A 37 -5.41 -17.35 -5.96
N ILE A 38 -4.91 -18.58 -6.02
CA ILE A 38 -5.48 -19.65 -6.86
C ILE A 38 -6.97 -19.85 -6.52
N ASP A 39 -7.28 -20.06 -5.24
CA ASP A 39 -8.64 -20.29 -4.72
C ASP A 39 -9.65 -19.17 -5.02
N ARG A 40 -9.18 -17.94 -5.24
CA ARG A 40 -10.03 -16.75 -5.38
C ARG A 40 -10.16 -16.24 -6.81
N PHE A 41 -9.50 -16.90 -7.77
CA PHE A 41 -9.41 -16.39 -9.14
C PHE A 41 -10.47 -16.96 -10.08
N TRP A 42 -10.52 -18.26 -10.31
CA TRP A 42 -11.53 -18.86 -11.18
C TRP A 42 -11.72 -20.33 -10.84
N ASN A 43 -12.96 -20.75 -10.60
CA ASN A 43 -13.32 -22.15 -10.41
C ASN A 43 -13.51 -22.81 -11.79
N GLY A 44 -12.53 -23.61 -12.20
CA GLY A 44 -12.52 -24.32 -13.47
C GLY A 44 -13.04 -25.76 -13.35
N ASP A 45 -12.94 -26.37 -12.17
CA ASP A 45 -13.41 -27.72 -11.89
C ASP A 45 -14.13 -27.85 -10.54
N PRO A 46 -15.46 -27.62 -10.50
CA PRO A 46 -16.23 -27.72 -9.25
C PRO A 46 -16.23 -29.11 -8.58
N LEU A 47 -15.66 -30.13 -9.23
CA LEU A 47 -15.53 -31.48 -8.68
C LEU A 47 -14.43 -31.59 -7.62
N ASN A 48 -13.51 -30.62 -7.54
CA ASN A 48 -12.45 -30.60 -6.53
C ASN A 48 -12.68 -29.59 -5.39
N ASP A 49 -13.81 -28.86 -5.40
CA ASP A 49 -14.16 -27.85 -4.39
C ASP A 49 -14.28 -28.42 -2.97
N VAL A 50 -14.77 -29.65 -2.85
CA VAL A 50 -15.09 -30.29 -1.57
C VAL A 50 -14.34 -31.62 -1.46
N GLN A 51 -13.43 -31.70 -0.50
CA GLN A 51 -12.59 -32.88 -0.27
C GLN A 51 -13.02 -33.69 0.95
N THR A 52 -13.77 -33.10 1.89
CA THR A 52 -14.35 -33.82 3.03
C THR A 52 -15.80 -34.26 2.78
N PRO A 53 -16.29 -35.31 3.46
CA PRO A 53 -17.68 -35.75 3.31
C PRO A 53 -18.74 -34.70 3.73
N ASP A 54 -18.40 -33.79 4.65
CA ASP A 54 -19.29 -32.76 5.19
C ASP A 54 -19.01 -31.36 4.63
N GLY A 55 -17.91 -31.17 3.89
CA GLY A 55 -17.53 -29.91 3.26
C GLY A 55 -17.23 -28.78 4.24
N VAL A 56 -16.63 -29.11 5.40
CA VAL A 56 -16.34 -28.11 6.43
C VAL A 56 -15.37 -27.04 5.94
N GLU A 57 -14.42 -27.41 5.09
CA GLU A 57 -13.34 -26.59 4.52
C GLU A 57 -13.78 -25.68 3.38
N ALA A 58 -14.92 -25.95 2.75
CA ALA A 58 -15.37 -25.29 1.53
C ALA A 58 -16.65 -24.46 1.77
N GLY A 59 -16.79 -23.35 1.05
CA GLY A 59 -17.94 -22.47 1.16
C GLY A 59 -17.73 -21.12 0.47
N VAL A 60 -18.47 -20.12 0.92
CA VAL A 60 -18.44 -18.75 0.37
C VAL A 60 -17.90 -17.73 1.38
N GLU A 61 -17.47 -18.22 2.53
CA GLU A 61 -16.87 -17.44 3.61
C GLU A 61 -15.37 -17.22 3.34
N ASN A 62 -14.81 -16.13 3.88
CA ASN A 62 -13.38 -15.83 3.74
C ASN A 62 -12.49 -16.91 4.35
N SER A 63 -12.95 -17.62 5.37
CA SER A 63 -12.19 -18.63 6.09
C SER A 63 -12.15 -19.99 5.38
N LYS A 64 -12.75 -20.10 4.19
CA LYS A 64 -12.92 -21.37 3.47
C LYS A 64 -12.35 -21.32 2.06
N TYR A 65 -12.16 -22.49 1.48
CA TYR A 65 -11.94 -22.66 0.04
C TYR A 65 -13.21 -22.23 -0.70
N ASN A 66 -13.06 -21.40 -1.73
CA ASN A 66 -14.15 -20.93 -2.58
C ASN A 66 -14.18 -21.67 -3.94
N GLY A 67 -13.11 -22.42 -4.26
CA GLY A 67 -13.07 -23.37 -5.39
C GLY A 67 -12.23 -22.91 -6.58
N GLY A 68 -11.45 -21.85 -6.46
CA GLY A 68 -10.53 -21.47 -7.54
C GLY A 68 -9.36 -22.47 -7.68
N ASP A 69 -8.97 -22.78 -8.93
CA ASP A 69 -8.07 -23.89 -9.21
C ASP A 69 -7.13 -23.65 -10.42
N LEU A 70 -6.21 -24.59 -10.68
CA LEU A 70 -5.23 -24.50 -11.76
C LEU A 70 -5.87 -24.56 -13.17
N LYS A 71 -6.95 -25.32 -13.35
CA LYS A 71 -7.70 -25.34 -14.61
C LYS A 71 -8.33 -23.97 -14.83
N GLY A 72 -8.82 -23.36 -13.76
CA GLY A 72 -9.37 -22.03 -13.80
C GLY A 72 -8.33 -20.99 -14.19
N LEU A 73 -7.11 -21.09 -13.67
CA LEU A 73 -5.99 -20.25 -14.12
C LEU A 73 -5.73 -20.43 -15.63
N ILE A 74 -5.65 -21.67 -16.13
CA ILE A 74 -5.45 -21.97 -17.55
C ILE A 74 -6.52 -21.28 -18.42
N GLU A 75 -7.80 -21.39 -18.04
CA GLU A 75 -8.92 -20.78 -18.76
C GLU A 75 -8.88 -19.25 -18.79
N ARG A 76 -8.19 -18.62 -17.83
CA ARG A 76 -8.14 -17.15 -17.67
C ARG A 76 -6.79 -16.52 -18.02
N LEU A 77 -5.80 -17.30 -18.47
CA LEU A 77 -4.51 -16.75 -18.91
C LEU A 77 -4.64 -15.70 -20.03
N ASP A 78 -5.64 -15.82 -20.92
CA ASP A 78 -5.87 -14.82 -21.97
C ASP A 78 -6.29 -13.46 -21.40
N TYR A 79 -7.11 -13.44 -20.35
CA TYR A 79 -7.48 -12.19 -19.67
C TYR A 79 -6.26 -11.47 -19.06
N ILE A 80 -5.36 -12.24 -18.44
CA ILE A 80 -4.10 -11.74 -17.86
C ILE A 80 -3.17 -11.20 -18.95
N LYS A 81 -3.05 -11.95 -20.06
CA LYS A 81 -2.25 -11.55 -21.22
C LYS A 81 -2.78 -10.29 -21.90
N GLU A 82 -4.09 -10.21 -22.11
CA GLU A 82 -4.77 -9.08 -22.76
C GLU A 82 -4.63 -7.79 -21.95
N LEU A 83 -4.53 -7.89 -20.62
CA LEU A 83 -4.20 -6.74 -19.75
C LEU A 83 -2.76 -6.24 -19.99
N GLY A 84 -1.91 -7.10 -20.53
CA GLY A 84 -0.51 -6.82 -20.80
C GLY A 84 0.47 -7.39 -19.78
N ALA A 85 0.03 -8.21 -18.82
CA ALA A 85 0.95 -8.90 -17.93
C ALA A 85 1.79 -9.95 -18.68
N THR A 86 3.02 -10.16 -18.21
CA THR A 86 4.01 -11.06 -18.85
C THR A 86 4.63 -12.04 -17.83
N ALA A 87 4.25 -11.92 -16.56
CA ALA A 87 4.52 -12.89 -15.53
C ALA A 87 3.28 -13.05 -14.65
N ILE A 88 3.09 -14.24 -14.09
CA ILE A 88 2.07 -14.54 -13.08
C ILE A 88 2.77 -15.00 -11.81
N TRP A 89 2.40 -14.42 -10.67
CA TRP A 89 2.76 -14.92 -9.35
C TRP A 89 1.54 -15.64 -8.78
N ILE A 90 1.67 -16.91 -8.43
CA ILE A 90 0.62 -17.71 -7.80
C ILE A 90 0.96 -17.94 -6.32
N THR A 91 -0.03 -17.91 -5.43
CA THR A 91 0.10 -18.42 -4.05
C THR A 91 0.60 -19.87 -4.03
N PRO A 92 1.11 -20.40 -2.90
CA PRO A 92 1.75 -21.70 -2.93
C PRO A 92 0.74 -22.79 -3.34
N PRO A 93 1.02 -23.57 -4.39
CA PRO A 93 0.09 -24.57 -4.92
C PRO A 93 0.21 -25.93 -4.19
N VAL A 94 1.12 -26.02 -3.22
CA VAL A 94 1.47 -27.26 -2.55
C VAL A 94 0.33 -27.78 -1.68
N ALA A 95 0.32 -29.05 -1.31
CA ALA A 95 -0.75 -29.59 -0.48
C ALA A 95 -0.73 -28.96 0.91
N ASN A 96 -1.89 -28.51 1.38
CA ASN A 96 -2.07 -27.78 2.64
C ASN A 96 -2.89 -28.57 3.67
N GLN A 97 -2.84 -28.10 4.91
CA GLN A 97 -3.89 -28.28 5.89
C GLN A 97 -5.17 -27.61 5.36
N TRP A 98 -6.18 -28.42 5.05
CA TRP A 98 -7.44 -27.93 4.49
C TRP A 98 -8.24 -27.14 5.53
N TRP A 99 -8.27 -27.63 6.78
CA TRP A 99 -9.04 -27.01 7.85
C TRP A 99 -8.36 -27.17 9.20
N ASP A 100 -8.29 -26.09 9.96
CA ASP A 100 -7.93 -26.09 11.37
C ASP A 100 -9.17 -25.79 12.21
N GLY A 101 -9.75 -26.84 12.81
CA GLY A 101 -10.92 -26.71 13.66
C GLY A 101 -10.67 -25.95 14.96
N SER A 102 -9.41 -25.77 15.39
CA SER A 102 -9.09 -25.04 16.62
C SER A 102 -9.31 -23.53 16.47
N VAL A 103 -9.03 -23.00 15.27
CA VAL A 103 -9.21 -21.58 14.91
C VAL A 103 -10.35 -21.34 13.92
N GLN A 104 -11.02 -22.41 13.45
CA GLN A 104 -12.14 -22.37 12.49
C GLN A 104 -11.79 -21.67 11.17
N TYR A 105 -10.65 -22.04 10.59
CA TYR A 105 -10.13 -21.43 9.37
C TYR A 105 -9.46 -22.47 8.47
N GLY A 106 -9.48 -22.24 7.15
CA GLY A 106 -8.97 -23.15 6.14
C GLY A 106 -7.73 -22.63 5.43
N GLY A 107 -6.85 -23.55 5.01
CA GLY A 107 -5.58 -23.24 4.36
C GLY A 107 -5.67 -22.86 2.87
N TYR A 108 -6.80 -22.30 2.42
CA TYR A 108 -7.06 -21.96 1.01
C TYR A 108 -6.02 -21.01 0.39
N HIS A 109 -5.34 -20.24 1.23
CA HIS A 109 -4.33 -19.27 0.83
C HIS A 109 -3.00 -19.93 0.44
N GLY A 110 -2.77 -21.20 0.79
CA GLY A 110 -1.61 -21.97 0.35
C GLY A 110 -0.42 -22.00 1.32
N TYR A 111 -0.50 -21.32 2.47
CA TYR A 111 0.64 -21.12 3.38
C TYR A 111 0.73 -22.15 4.52
N TRP A 112 -0.13 -23.17 4.55
CA TRP A 112 -0.18 -24.17 5.61
C TRP A 112 0.24 -25.53 5.08
N ALA A 113 1.45 -25.58 4.52
CA ALA A 113 1.93 -26.77 3.82
C ALA A 113 1.87 -28.02 4.72
N ARG A 114 1.30 -29.09 4.18
CA ARG A 114 1.40 -30.45 4.72
C ARG A 114 2.34 -31.33 3.91
N ASN A 115 2.62 -30.94 2.67
CA ASN A 115 3.56 -31.60 1.77
C ASN A 115 4.06 -30.59 0.73
N PHE A 116 5.33 -30.24 0.78
CA PHE A 116 5.94 -29.27 -0.13
C PHE A 116 6.17 -29.80 -1.55
N LYS A 117 5.91 -31.08 -1.85
CA LYS A 117 6.12 -31.68 -3.18
C LYS A 117 4.85 -32.24 -3.84
N ALA A 118 3.71 -32.14 -3.18
CA ALA A 118 2.41 -32.50 -3.74
C ALA A 118 1.60 -31.24 -4.04
N ILE A 119 0.73 -31.27 -5.04
CA ILE A 119 -0.26 -30.22 -5.30
C ILE A 119 -1.45 -30.40 -4.35
N ASP A 120 -2.05 -29.30 -3.89
CA ASP A 120 -3.30 -29.37 -3.12
C ASP A 120 -4.45 -29.91 -3.97
N GLU A 121 -5.20 -30.85 -3.42
CA GLU A 121 -6.30 -31.51 -4.11
C GLU A 121 -7.41 -30.54 -4.55
N HIS A 122 -7.59 -29.41 -3.87
CA HIS A 122 -8.53 -28.37 -4.29
C HIS A 122 -8.05 -27.60 -5.54
N PHE A 123 -6.75 -27.59 -5.82
CA PHE A 123 -6.18 -26.90 -6.98
C PHE A 123 -6.01 -27.82 -8.19
N GLY A 124 -5.97 -29.14 -7.96
CA GLY A 124 -5.85 -30.16 -8.99
C GLY A 124 -4.74 -31.16 -8.70
N ASP A 125 -3.91 -31.45 -9.71
CA ASP A 125 -2.81 -32.41 -9.59
C ASP A 125 -1.52 -31.92 -10.28
N LEU A 126 -0.46 -32.73 -10.20
CA LEU A 126 0.84 -32.39 -10.78
C LEU A 126 0.82 -32.34 -12.32
N GLU A 127 -0.06 -33.09 -12.99
CA GLU A 127 -0.18 -33.04 -14.45
C GLU A 127 -0.80 -31.71 -14.86
N LEU A 128 -1.91 -31.32 -14.22
CA LEU A 128 -2.57 -30.05 -14.44
C LEU A 128 -1.64 -28.85 -14.11
N TYR A 129 -0.81 -28.97 -13.09
CA TYR A 129 0.20 -27.96 -12.77
C TYR A 129 1.24 -27.76 -13.89
N ARG A 130 1.70 -28.86 -14.51
CA ARG A 130 2.59 -28.79 -15.68
C ARG A 130 1.88 -28.20 -16.89
N ASP A 131 0.62 -28.58 -17.10
CA ASP A 131 -0.21 -28.02 -18.17
C ASP A 131 -0.41 -26.51 -17.99
N PHE A 132 -0.58 -26.04 -16.75
CA PHE A 132 -0.65 -24.62 -16.42
C PHE A 132 0.64 -23.88 -16.78
N ILE A 133 1.80 -24.39 -16.36
CA ILE A 133 3.11 -23.81 -16.71
C ILE A 133 3.28 -23.76 -18.22
N GLN A 134 2.97 -24.86 -18.91
CA GLN A 134 3.06 -24.92 -20.37
C GLN A 134 2.14 -23.89 -21.04
N ALA A 135 0.87 -23.81 -20.63
CA ALA A 135 -0.10 -22.86 -21.17
C ALA A 135 0.33 -21.40 -20.95
N ALA A 136 0.92 -21.10 -19.78
CA ALA A 136 1.50 -19.79 -19.49
C ALA A 136 2.68 -19.49 -20.42
N HIS A 137 3.63 -20.44 -20.57
CA HIS A 137 4.80 -20.28 -21.45
C HIS A 137 4.43 -20.13 -22.91
N GLU A 138 3.45 -20.87 -23.42
CA GLU A 138 2.92 -20.73 -24.81
C GLU A 138 2.34 -19.33 -25.06
N LYS A 139 1.91 -18.65 -23.99
CA LYS A 139 1.41 -17.28 -24.02
C LYS A 139 2.49 -16.23 -23.75
N ASN A 140 3.74 -16.63 -23.54
CA ASN A 140 4.88 -15.82 -23.09
C ASN A 140 4.68 -15.21 -21.69
N ILE A 141 4.04 -15.95 -20.79
CA ILE A 141 3.85 -15.58 -19.39
C ILE A 141 4.81 -16.44 -18.55
N ARG A 142 5.68 -15.80 -17.76
CA ARG A 142 6.53 -16.49 -16.78
C ARG A 142 5.74 -16.87 -15.54
N VAL A 143 6.06 -18.00 -14.91
CA VAL A 143 5.38 -18.46 -13.68
C VAL A 143 6.31 -18.28 -12.48
N ILE A 144 5.89 -17.47 -11.51
CA ILE A 144 6.51 -17.33 -10.20
C ILE A 144 5.66 -18.11 -9.21
N GLN A 145 6.27 -19.05 -8.51
CA GLN A 145 5.62 -19.80 -7.45
C GLN A 145 5.98 -19.18 -6.10
N ASP A 146 4.99 -18.97 -5.25
CA ASP A 146 5.20 -18.67 -3.85
C ASP A 146 5.67 -19.90 -3.07
N ILE A 147 6.63 -19.73 -2.16
CA ILE A 147 7.21 -20.79 -1.36
C ILE A 147 7.36 -20.39 0.10
N VAL A 148 7.21 -21.38 0.99
CA VAL A 148 7.31 -21.20 2.44
C VAL A 148 8.44 -22.04 2.98
N VAL A 149 9.48 -21.41 3.51
CA VAL A 149 10.62 -22.13 4.12
C VAL A 149 10.57 -22.10 5.65
N ASN A 150 9.73 -21.23 6.23
CA ASN A 150 9.66 -20.98 7.66
C ASN A 150 8.88 -22.05 8.43
N HIS A 151 7.72 -22.46 7.94
CA HIS A 151 6.77 -23.25 8.73
C HIS A 151 5.98 -24.25 7.88
N VAL A 152 5.28 -25.15 8.56
CA VAL A 152 4.17 -25.96 8.02
C VAL A 152 2.83 -25.45 8.57
N GLY A 153 1.72 -26.15 8.32
CA GLY A 153 0.44 -25.84 8.96
C GLY A 153 0.45 -25.93 10.49
N ASN A 154 -0.62 -25.48 11.14
CA ASN A 154 -0.81 -25.57 12.59
C ASN A 154 -1.22 -26.99 13.00
N TYR A 155 -0.23 -27.85 13.28
CA TYR A 155 -0.45 -29.21 13.76
C TYR A 155 -0.18 -29.37 15.26
N LEU A 156 0.35 -28.35 15.94
CA LEU A 156 0.61 -28.37 17.38
C LEU A 156 -0.14 -27.26 18.12
N ILE A 157 -0.87 -27.66 19.16
CA ILE A 157 -1.50 -26.75 20.13
C ILE A 157 -0.63 -26.69 21.38
N TYR A 158 -0.12 -25.48 21.69
CA TYR A 158 0.76 -25.24 22.83
C TYR A 158 -0.02 -24.90 24.10
N ASP A 159 0.38 -25.51 25.22
CA ASP A 159 -0.11 -25.10 26.53
C ASP A 159 0.47 -23.72 26.92
N PRO A 160 -0.35 -22.74 27.32
CA PRO A 160 0.09 -21.35 27.49
C PRO A 160 1.02 -21.14 28.70
N VAL A 161 1.16 -22.12 29.60
CA VAL A 161 2.01 -22.02 30.80
C VAL A 161 3.30 -22.81 30.63
N THR A 162 3.20 -24.04 30.14
CA THR A 162 4.31 -24.97 29.99
C THR A 162 4.99 -24.88 28.63
N LEU A 163 4.33 -24.26 27.64
CA LEU A 163 4.75 -24.16 26.25
C LEU A 163 4.98 -25.52 25.58
N MET A 164 4.43 -26.59 26.16
CA MET A 164 4.50 -27.93 25.59
C MET A 164 3.44 -28.07 24.49
N GLY A 165 3.86 -28.53 23.31
CA GLY A 165 3.00 -28.76 22.16
C GLY A 165 2.27 -30.11 22.24
N SER A 166 1.00 -30.12 21.85
CA SER A 166 0.16 -31.33 21.72
C SER A 166 -0.46 -31.38 20.33
N VAL A 167 -0.73 -32.56 19.80
CA VAL A 167 -1.28 -32.71 18.44
C VAL A 167 -2.62 -31.99 18.29
N ASN A 168 -2.77 -31.21 17.22
CA ASN A 168 -4.04 -30.63 16.80
C ASN A 168 -4.96 -31.72 16.23
N GLU A 169 -5.77 -32.31 17.09
CA GLU A 169 -6.74 -33.37 16.75
C GLU A 169 -7.86 -32.91 15.81
N GLN A 170 -8.01 -31.59 15.60
CA GLN A 170 -9.04 -30.98 14.75
C GLN A 170 -8.50 -30.57 13.37
N SER A 171 -7.25 -30.90 13.07
CA SER A 171 -6.63 -30.66 11.77
C SER A 171 -7.10 -31.66 10.70
N ILE A 172 -7.41 -31.15 9.51
CA ILE A 172 -7.84 -31.90 8.33
C ILE A 172 -6.92 -31.53 7.15
N PRO A 173 -6.50 -32.49 6.30
CA PRO A 173 -6.89 -33.91 6.28
C PRO A 173 -6.07 -34.79 7.21
N THR A 174 -4.94 -34.29 7.71
CA THR A 174 -3.98 -35.03 8.52
C THR A 174 -3.72 -34.31 9.83
N LYS A 175 -3.20 -35.03 10.82
CA LYS A 175 -2.85 -34.48 12.14
C LYS A 175 -1.39 -34.04 12.25
N LYS A 176 -0.65 -34.17 11.16
CA LYS A 176 0.75 -33.78 11.00
C LYS A 176 1.07 -33.65 9.51
N PRO A 177 2.21 -33.05 9.14
CA PRO A 177 2.69 -33.08 7.77
C PRO A 177 2.91 -34.52 7.27
N THR A 178 2.93 -34.69 5.96
CA THR A 178 3.00 -36.01 5.30
C THR A 178 4.33 -36.27 4.59
N GLN A 179 5.18 -35.26 4.48
CA GLN A 179 6.48 -35.35 3.83
C GLN A 179 7.58 -35.50 4.88
N TYR A 180 8.48 -36.47 4.70
CA TYR A 180 9.71 -36.55 5.49
C TYR A 180 10.69 -35.42 5.09
N PRO A 181 11.37 -34.75 6.03
CA PRO A 181 11.39 -35.00 7.48
C PRO A 181 10.26 -34.28 8.24
N PHE A 182 9.49 -33.41 7.59
CA PHE A 182 8.46 -32.59 8.23
C PHE A 182 7.36 -33.38 8.95
N ASP A 183 7.15 -34.65 8.61
CA ASP A 183 6.23 -35.55 9.32
C ASP A 183 6.72 -35.98 10.72
N GLN A 184 7.94 -35.60 11.10
CA GLN A 184 8.52 -35.80 12.44
C GLN A 184 8.09 -34.68 13.41
N ASN A 185 6.77 -34.49 13.52
CA ASN A 185 6.13 -33.39 14.22
C ASN A 185 5.36 -33.86 15.48
N ASP A 186 6.08 -34.46 16.43
CA ASP A 186 5.55 -34.89 17.73
C ASP A 186 6.64 -34.75 18.79
N TYR A 187 6.51 -33.72 19.64
CA TYR A 187 7.47 -33.43 20.71
C TYR A 187 7.61 -34.58 21.72
N TYR A 188 6.54 -35.35 21.95
CA TYR A 188 6.56 -36.43 22.94
C TYR A 188 7.18 -37.73 22.42
N ASP A 189 7.47 -37.84 21.13
CA ASP A 189 8.26 -38.92 20.56
C ASP A 189 9.77 -38.59 20.68
N PRO A 190 10.53 -39.30 21.54
CA PRO A 190 11.94 -38.99 21.75
C PRO A 190 12.81 -39.12 20.49
N ALA A 191 12.40 -39.94 19.52
CA ALA A 191 13.13 -40.07 18.26
C ALA A 191 12.92 -38.85 17.37
N GLN A 192 11.70 -38.28 17.37
CA GLN A 192 11.36 -37.09 16.57
C GLN A 192 11.92 -35.82 17.19
N SER A 193 11.70 -35.61 18.50
CA SER A 193 12.29 -34.49 19.24
C SER A 193 13.82 -34.44 19.09
N ALA A 194 14.50 -35.60 19.14
CA ALA A 194 15.95 -35.67 18.94
C ALA A 194 16.44 -35.29 17.53
N LEU A 195 15.57 -35.27 16.50
CA LEU A 195 15.93 -34.76 15.18
C LEU A 195 16.02 -33.23 15.17
N ASN A 196 15.34 -32.56 16.10
CA ASN A 196 15.35 -31.10 16.28
C ASN A 196 15.09 -30.32 14.98
N ILE A 197 14.11 -30.78 14.20
CA ILE A 197 13.75 -30.17 12.90
C ILE A 197 12.68 -29.06 13.03
N TYR A 198 12.09 -28.93 14.21
CA TYR A 198 11.18 -27.86 14.58
C TYR A 198 11.77 -27.11 15.77
N HIS A 199 11.46 -25.82 15.89
CA HIS A 199 11.73 -25.07 17.10
C HIS A 199 10.65 -25.39 18.14
N TRP A 200 11.01 -26.12 19.19
CA TRP A 200 10.10 -26.48 20.27
C TRP A 200 10.03 -25.35 21.31
N PRO A 201 8.90 -24.62 21.47
CA PRO A 201 8.82 -23.46 22.35
C PRO A 201 9.26 -23.72 23.80
N SER A 202 8.99 -24.92 24.32
CA SER A 202 9.41 -25.34 25.66
C SER A 202 10.93 -25.48 25.85
N GLU A 203 11.70 -25.54 24.77
CA GLU A 203 13.16 -25.68 24.79
C GLU A 203 13.91 -24.37 24.48
N ILE A 204 13.18 -23.30 24.16
CA ILE A 204 13.77 -22.01 23.77
C ILE A 204 14.04 -21.16 25.01
N GLU A 205 15.32 -20.88 25.27
CA GLU A 205 15.72 -19.99 26.38
C GLU A 205 15.55 -18.50 26.03
N ASN A 206 15.86 -18.11 24.78
CA ASN A 206 15.86 -16.73 24.32
C ASN A 206 14.99 -16.62 23.05
N PRO A 207 13.67 -16.49 23.20
CA PRO A 207 12.76 -16.41 22.07
C PRO A 207 12.99 -15.12 21.28
N ASP A 208 13.09 -15.26 19.97
CA ASP A 208 13.08 -14.17 19.00
C ASP A 208 12.36 -14.60 17.73
N ARG A 209 12.26 -13.68 16.76
CA ARG A 209 11.50 -13.92 15.53
C ARG A 209 12.01 -15.07 14.66
N PHE A 210 13.23 -15.59 14.88
CA PHE A 210 13.83 -16.63 14.06
C PHE A 210 13.63 -18.04 14.62
N ASN A 211 13.31 -18.13 15.91
CA ASN A 211 13.12 -19.41 16.60
C ASN A 211 11.73 -19.56 17.21
N THR A 212 10.86 -18.56 17.13
CA THR A 212 9.48 -18.65 17.59
C THR A 212 8.50 -18.77 16.45
N ALA A 213 7.45 -19.57 16.67
CA ALA A 213 6.30 -19.66 15.78
C ALA A 213 5.75 -18.29 15.37
N LEU A 214 5.60 -18.10 14.06
CA LEU A 214 4.80 -17.03 13.51
C LEU A 214 3.32 -17.37 13.72
N SER A 215 2.67 -16.69 14.67
CA SER A 215 1.35 -17.09 15.17
C SER A 215 1.39 -18.51 15.75
N ASP A 216 0.51 -19.41 15.30
CA ASP A 216 0.39 -20.79 15.79
C ASP A 216 0.98 -21.81 14.80
N LEU A 217 1.81 -21.37 13.85
CA LEU A 217 2.37 -22.22 12.80
C LEU A 217 3.60 -22.97 13.30
N ASP A 218 3.71 -24.25 12.95
CA ASP A 218 4.80 -25.10 13.43
C ASP A 218 6.12 -24.71 12.73
N ASP A 219 7.00 -24.08 13.51
CA ASP A 219 8.21 -23.40 13.03
C ASP A 219 9.36 -24.37 12.75
N LEU A 220 9.87 -24.37 11.53
CA LEU A 220 10.96 -25.23 11.10
C LEU A 220 12.30 -24.70 11.60
N ASN A 221 13.13 -25.58 12.15
CA ASN A 221 14.51 -25.27 12.49
C ASN A 221 15.37 -25.21 11.23
N THR A 222 15.41 -24.04 10.60
CA THR A 222 16.11 -23.81 9.31
C THR A 222 17.64 -23.84 9.43
N GLU A 223 18.19 -23.86 10.64
CA GLU A 223 19.60 -24.07 10.95
C GLU A 223 19.98 -25.56 10.91
N ASN A 224 18.99 -26.45 10.95
CA ASN A 224 19.20 -27.89 10.90
C ASN A 224 19.52 -28.35 9.48
N PRO A 225 20.68 -29.02 9.23
CA PRO A 225 21.04 -29.51 7.90
C PRO A 225 20.01 -30.46 7.26
N ILE A 226 19.26 -31.22 8.06
CA ILE A 226 18.20 -32.11 7.57
C ILE A 226 17.07 -31.29 6.94
N VAL A 227 16.70 -30.17 7.57
CA VAL A 227 15.65 -29.25 7.09
C VAL A 227 16.13 -28.54 5.82
N ILE A 228 17.36 -28.00 5.82
CA ILE A 228 17.94 -27.32 4.65
C ILE A 228 17.93 -28.22 3.41
N GLU A 229 18.42 -29.45 3.54
CA GLU A 229 18.47 -30.40 2.41
C GLU A 229 17.08 -30.83 1.95
N ALA A 230 16.13 -31.00 2.88
CA ALA A 230 14.75 -31.32 2.53
C ALA A 230 14.04 -30.17 1.80
N LEU A 231 14.27 -28.93 2.21
CA LEU A 231 13.74 -27.74 1.53
C LEU A 231 14.38 -27.57 0.14
N LYS A 232 15.70 -27.79 0.01
CA LYS A 232 16.37 -27.81 -1.31
C LYS A 232 15.78 -28.88 -2.24
N ASP A 233 15.55 -30.10 -1.75
CA ASP A 233 14.92 -31.17 -2.55
C ASP A 233 13.47 -30.83 -2.94
N SER A 234 12.73 -30.18 -2.04
CA SER A 234 11.34 -29.79 -2.26
C SER A 234 11.20 -28.70 -3.31
N TYR A 235 11.96 -27.61 -3.15
CA TYR A 235 11.87 -26.47 -4.06
C TYR A 235 12.65 -26.67 -5.36
N GLY A 236 13.73 -27.45 -5.33
CA GLY A 236 14.40 -27.92 -6.54
C GLY A 236 13.47 -28.74 -7.45
N PHE A 237 12.55 -29.53 -6.86
CA PHE A 237 11.55 -30.28 -7.62
C PHE A 237 10.61 -29.38 -8.43
N TRP A 238 10.18 -28.24 -7.89
CA TRP A 238 9.31 -27.30 -8.61
C TRP A 238 10.02 -26.59 -9.75
N ILE A 239 11.31 -26.24 -9.57
CA ILE A 239 12.17 -25.75 -10.66
C ILE A 239 12.19 -26.75 -11.82
N ASP A 240 12.29 -28.05 -11.53
CA ASP A 240 12.25 -29.10 -12.56
C ASP A 240 10.89 -29.23 -13.26
N GLN A 241 9.80 -28.75 -12.65
CA GLN A 241 8.48 -28.71 -13.29
C GLN A 241 8.33 -27.52 -14.26
N GLY A 242 9.25 -26.54 -14.20
CA GLY A 242 9.34 -25.48 -15.20
C GLY A 242 8.93 -24.09 -14.72
N ILE A 243 8.80 -23.83 -13.43
CA ILE A 243 8.61 -22.46 -12.91
C ILE A 243 9.82 -21.55 -13.20
N ASP A 244 9.60 -20.25 -13.31
CA ASP A 244 10.61 -19.26 -13.71
C ASP A 244 11.19 -18.43 -12.55
N GLY A 245 10.54 -18.45 -11.39
CA GLY A 245 11.04 -17.77 -10.19
C GLY A 245 10.30 -18.17 -8.92
N PHE A 246 10.83 -17.71 -7.79
CA PHE A 246 10.22 -17.83 -6.48
C PHE A 246 9.90 -16.47 -5.87
N ARG A 247 8.71 -16.37 -5.26
CA ARG A 247 8.48 -15.45 -4.13
C ARG A 247 8.68 -16.27 -2.86
N ILE A 248 9.51 -15.80 -1.94
CA ILE A 248 9.75 -16.46 -0.65
C ILE A 248 8.96 -15.73 0.42
N ASP A 249 8.06 -16.45 1.06
CA ASP A 249 7.25 -16.00 2.19
C ASP A 249 8.12 -15.70 3.42
N THR A 250 7.71 -14.72 4.23
CA THR A 250 8.16 -14.51 5.61
C THR A 250 9.68 -14.50 5.79
N SER A 251 10.42 -13.92 4.83
CA SER A 251 11.88 -13.97 4.81
C SER A 251 12.53 -13.38 6.07
N ILE A 252 11.84 -12.46 6.76
CA ILE A 252 12.32 -11.83 7.99
C ILE A 252 12.25 -12.72 9.25
N TYR A 253 11.60 -13.88 9.16
CA TYR A 253 11.45 -14.86 10.23
C TYR A 253 12.42 -16.04 10.10
N VAL A 254 13.28 -16.05 9.08
CA VAL A 254 14.25 -17.14 8.84
C VAL A 254 15.66 -16.58 8.98
N GLU A 255 16.54 -17.34 9.64
CA GLU A 255 17.89 -16.86 9.94
C GLU A 255 18.72 -16.55 8.69
N ASP A 256 19.51 -15.48 8.75
CA ASP A 256 20.29 -14.97 7.62
C ASP A 256 21.24 -16.05 7.03
N ALA A 257 21.74 -16.94 7.88
CA ALA A 257 22.67 -18.00 7.50
C ALA A 257 22.05 -19.10 6.61
N PHE A 258 20.73 -19.24 6.61
CA PHE A 258 20.01 -20.20 5.78
C PHE A 258 20.12 -19.85 4.28
N TRP A 259 20.04 -18.56 3.95
CA TRP A 259 19.82 -18.12 2.56
C TRP A 259 20.94 -18.47 1.59
N PRO A 260 22.24 -18.25 1.90
CA PRO A 260 23.31 -18.65 1.00
C PRO A 260 23.34 -20.16 0.76
N LEU A 261 23.02 -20.96 1.79
CA LEU A 261 22.94 -22.41 1.68
C LEU A 261 21.79 -22.82 0.75
N PHE A 262 20.60 -22.27 0.95
CA PHE A 262 19.43 -22.61 0.14
C PHE A 262 19.53 -22.11 -1.31
N LEU A 263 20.03 -20.90 -1.53
CA LEU A 263 20.00 -20.22 -2.83
C LEU A 263 21.28 -20.45 -3.66
N GLU A 264 22.45 -20.29 -3.05
CA GLU A 264 23.73 -20.13 -3.75
C GLU A 264 24.62 -21.37 -3.75
N ASP A 265 24.38 -22.35 -2.87
CA ASP A 265 25.16 -23.59 -2.84
C ASP A 265 25.19 -24.29 -4.23
N PRO A 266 26.19 -25.15 -4.50
CA PRO A 266 26.30 -25.87 -5.78
C PRO A 266 25.08 -26.74 -6.15
N ASP A 267 24.24 -27.09 -5.17
CA ASP A 267 22.96 -27.77 -5.30
C ASP A 267 21.76 -26.91 -4.89
N GLY A 268 21.98 -25.63 -4.56
CA GLY A 268 20.96 -24.63 -4.25
C GLY A 268 20.13 -24.21 -5.46
N MET A 269 19.16 -23.33 -5.21
CA MET A 269 18.11 -23.01 -6.18
C MET A 269 18.64 -22.42 -7.49
N TYR A 270 19.65 -21.53 -7.45
CA TYR A 270 20.20 -20.96 -8.68
C TYR A 270 20.97 -21.97 -9.53
N ALA A 271 21.70 -22.89 -8.88
CA ALA A 271 22.40 -23.96 -9.57
C ALA A 271 21.41 -24.96 -10.20
N ARG A 272 20.28 -25.25 -9.51
CA ARG A 272 19.20 -26.08 -10.04
C ARG A 272 18.49 -25.40 -11.22
N ALA A 273 18.20 -24.11 -11.12
CA ALA A 273 17.55 -23.35 -12.18
C ALA A 273 18.45 -23.21 -13.43
N SER A 274 19.74 -22.96 -13.26
CA SER A 274 20.70 -22.92 -14.36
C SER A 274 20.78 -24.25 -15.12
N LYS A 275 20.67 -25.40 -14.42
CA LYS A 275 20.61 -26.73 -15.06
C LYS A 275 19.33 -26.95 -15.88
N ASN A 276 18.29 -26.16 -15.61
CA ASN A 276 17.00 -26.17 -16.32
C ASN A 276 16.88 -24.98 -17.30
N ASP A 277 18.01 -24.48 -17.83
CA ASP A 277 18.08 -23.37 -18.80
C ASP A 277 17.48 -22.03 -18.30
N LYS A 278 17.53 -21.80 -16.98
CA LYS A 278 17.06 -20.56 -16.32
C LYS A 278 18.20 -19.90 -15.53
N PRO A 279 19.23 -19.36 -16.20
CA PRO A 279 20.36 -18.73 -15.53
C PRO A 279 20.02 -17.40 -14.83
N ASP A 280 18.90 -16.77 -15.20
CA ASP A 280 18.35 -15.56 -14.56
C ASP A 280 17.04 -15.93 -13.84
N PHE A 281 17.10 -16.88 -12.90
CA PHE A 281 15.95 -17.31 -12.10
C PHE A 281 15.65 -16.25 -11.02
N LEU A 282 14.44 -15.70 -11.01
CA LEU A 282 14.09 -14.63 -10.07
C LEU A 282 13.80 -15.23 -8.69
N VAL A 283 14.39 -14.65 -7.66
CA VAL A 283 14.08 -14.96 -6.27
C VAL A 283 13.88 -13.64 -5.55
N TYR A 284 12.66 -13.40 -5.06
CA TYR A 284 12.37 -12.25 -4.23
C TYR A 284 11.70 -12.63 -2.92
N GLY A 285 12.15 -11.99 -1.85
CA GLY A 285 11.63 -12.22 -0.51
C GLY A 285 10.54 -11.23 -0.13
N GLU A 286 9.73 -11.65 0.83
CA GLU A 286 8.86 -10.80 1.61
C GLU A 286 9.53 -10.49 2.97
N ALA A 287 10.00 -9.26 3.10
CA ALA A 287 10.41 -8.71 4.39
C ALA A 287 9.52 -7.51 4.69
N TRP A 288 8.47 -7.72 5.49
CA TRP A 288 7.50 -6.67 5.82
C TRP A 288 8.15 -5.62 6.74
N VAL A 289 8.67 -4.57 6.13
CA VAL A 289 9.27 -3.44 6.84
C VAL A 289 8.62 -2.13 6.44
N THR A 290 8.07 -1.43 7.42
CA THR A 290 7.36 -0.16 7.22
C THR A 290 8.12 0.97 7.93
N PRO A 291 9.19 1.52 7.31
CA PRO A 291 9.95 2.62 7.90
C PRO A 291 9.06 3.83 8.24
N GLN A 292 9.41 4.61 9.26
CA GLN A 292 8.77 5.90 9.50
C GLN A 292 9.13 6.89 8.38
N PRO A 293 8.34 7.97 8.18
CA PRO A 293 8.67 8.98 7.18
C PRO A 293 10.08 9.54 7.39
N TYR A 294 10.82 9.70 6.29
CA TYR A 294 12.21 10.21 6.30
C TYR A 294 13.25 9.32 6.99
N GLU A 295 12.95 8.03 7.16
CA GLU A 295 13.91 7.02 7.61
C GLU A 295 14.22 5.99 6.50
N ASP A 296 15.46 5.47 6.52
CA ASP A 296 15.98 4.49 5.57
C ASP A 296 16.12 3.07 6.17
N THR A 297 15.48 2.83 7.32
CA THR A 297 15.55 1.54 8.04
C THR A 297 15.06 0.38 7.17
N GLY A 298 14.00 0.59 6.40
CA GLY A 298 13.47 -0.38 5.45
C GLY A 298 14.46 -0.71 4.33
N GLU A 299 15.06 0.31 3.69
CA GLU A 299 16.08 0.12 2.65
C GLU A 299 17.29 -0.65 3.17
N ARG A 300 17.76 -0.33 4.38
CA ARG A 300 18.88 -1.03 5.00
C ARG A 300 18.57 -2.51 5.18
N VAL A 301 17.38 -2.86 5.70
CA VAL A 301 16.95 -4.25 5.84
C VAL A 301 16.89 -4.93 4.48
N LEU A 302 16.21 -4.34 3.49
CA LEU A 302 16.10 -4.95 2.16
C LEU A 302 17.45 -5.09 1.47
N SER A 303 18.39 -4.16 1.69
CA SER A 303 19.72 -4.21 1.10
C SER A 303 20.54 -5.41 1.57
N ASN A 304 20.39 -5.82 2.84
CA ASN A 304 21.06 -6.99 3.42
C ASN A 304 20.68 -8.30 2.69
N TYR A 305 19.42 -8.44 2.27
CA TYR A 305 18.96 -9.64 1.56
C TYR A 305 19.70 -9.89 0.25
N TYR A 306 20.14 -8.83 -0.43
CA TYR A 306 20.95 -8.99 -1.64
C TYR A 306 22.35 -9.55 -1.36
N ASP A 307 22.89 -9.31 -0.16
CA ASP A 307 24.22 -9.79 0.23
C ASP A 307 24.19 -11.26 0.72
N ILE A 308 22.99 -11.80 1.01
CA ILE A 308 22.76 -13.18 1.46
C ILE A 308 22.02 -14.03 0.41
N GLY A 309 22.08 -13.61 -0.86
CA GLY A 309 21.71 -14.44 -2.00
C GLY A 309 20.40 -14.09 -2.70
N TYR A 310 19.58 -13.16 -2.19
CA TYR A 310 18.41 -12.70 -2.94
C TYR A 310 18.82 -11.84 -4.14
N ASN A 311 18.11 -11.96 -5.25
CA ASN A 311 18.32 -11.09 -6.41
C ASN A 311 17.21 -10.04 -6.61
N SER A 312 16.22 -10.04 -5.72
CA SER A 312 15.14 -9.06 -5.67
C SER A 312 14.42 -9.10 -4.31
N MET A 313 13.60 -8.10 -3.99
CA MET A 313 12.74 -8.04 -2.79
C MET A 313 11.43 -7.31 -3.11
N LEU A 314 10.36 -7.60 -2.37
CA LEU A 314 9.15 -6.76 -2.35
C LEU A 314 9.47 -5.36 -1.81
N ASP A 315 9.06 -4.31 -2.53
CA ASP A 315 9.33 -2.91 -2.19
C ASP A 315 8.34 -2.35 -1.15
N PHE A 316 8.33 -2.93 0.05
CA PHE A 316 7.51 -2.46 1.18
C PHE A 316 7.77 -1.01 1.58
N PRO A 317 9.04 -0.50 1.57
CA PRO A 317 9.30 0.92 1.77
C PRO A 317 8.55 1.78 0.74
N LEU A 318 8.67 1.52 -0.56
CA LEU A 318 7.92 2.30 -1.54
C LEU A 318 6.41 2.18 -1.37
N MET A 319 5.88 0.97 -1.21
CA MET A 319 4.45 0.72 -1.05
C MET A 319 3.88 1.52 0.14
N THR A 320 4.59 1.53 1.27
CA THR A 320 4.20 2.27 2.48
C THR A 320 4.06 3.78 2.19
N GLU A 321 5.05 4.38 1.51
CA GLU A 321 5.01 5.80 1.13
C GLU A 321 3.96 6.11 0.06
N LEU A 322 3.70 5.20 -0.88
CA LEU A 322 2.60 5.37 -1.83
C LEU A 322 1.25 5.46 -1.10
N ARG A 323 1.02 4.62 -0.09
CA ARG A 323 -0.20 4.68 0.74
C ARG A 323 -0.27 5.98 1.54
N ARG A 324 0.80 6.39 2.22
CA ARG A 324 0.84 7.68 2.94
C ARG A 324 0.51 8.85 2.01
N VAL A 325 1.15 8.95 0.84
CA VAL A 325 1.01 10.12 -0.03
C VAL A 325 -0.32 10.14 -0.79
N PHE A 326 -0.71 9.02 -1.41
CA PHE A 326 -1.90 8.99 -2.27
C PHE A 326 -3.18 8.64 -1.53
N LYS A 327 -3.12 7.73 -0.55
CA LYS A 327 -4.30 7.30 0.22
C LYS A 327 -4.60 8.22 1.41
N GLU A 328 -3.58 8.60 2.17
CA GLU A 328 -3.77 9.49 3.33
C GLU A 328 -3.59 10.98 3.00
N GLY A 329 -3.10 11.32 1.81
CA GLY A 329 -2.84 12.71 1.42
C GLY A 329 -1.67 13.36 2.16
N LYS A 330 -0.66 12.58 2.57
CA LYS A 330 0.56 13.10 3.22
C LYS A 330 1.45 13.90 2.24
N PRO A 331 2.41 14.70 2.75
CA PRO A 331 3.34 15.48 1.93
C PRO A 331 4.01 14.66 0.82
N THR A 332 4.05 15.19 -0.40
CA THR A 332 4.72 14.51 -1.52
C THR A 332 6.24 14.45 -1.34
N GLN A 333 6.80 15.27 -0.44
CA GLN A 333 8.19 15.19 -0.02
C GLN A 333 8.56 13.84 0.65
N MET A 334 7.60 13.15 1.27
CA MET A 334 7.84 11.79 1.79
C MET A 334 8.20 10.82 0.66
N LEU A 335 7.49 10.92 -0.47
CA LEU A 335 7.79 10.12 -1.66
C LEU A 335 9.09 10.57 -2.33
N GLU A 336 9.43 11.87 -2.28
CA GLU A 336 10.75 12.35 -2.72
C GLU A 336 11.88 11.62 -1.98
N TYR A 337 11.82 11.65 -0.65
CA TYR A 337 12.81 10.99 0.19
C TYR A 337 12.91 9.50 -0.15
N ARG A 338 11.77 8.81 -0.27
CA ARG A 338 11.73 7.38 -0.60
C ARG A 338 12.36 7.08 -1.95
N LEU A 339 12.04 7.84 -3.01
CA LEU A 339 12.66 7.65 -4.32
C LEU A 339 14.17 7.94 -4.30
N GLN A 340 14.62 8.92 -3.51
CA GLN A 340 16.05 9.19 -3.32
C GLN A 340 16.77 8.02 -2.62
N GLN A 341 16.20 7.46 -1.55
CA GLN A 341 16.80 6.30 -0.89
C GLN A 341 16.79 5.07 -1.81
N ARG A 342 15.73 4.89 -2.58
CA ARG A 342 15.67 3.82 -3.57
C ARG A 342 16.80 3.93 -4.61
N GLU A 343 17.11 5.13 -5.07
CA GLU A 343 18.26 5.39 -5.94
C GLU A 343 19.61 5.14 -5.22
N ASN A 344 19.73 5.50 -3.95
CA ASN A 344 20.97 5.30 -3.18
C ASN A 344 21.28 3.81 -2.92
N TYR A 345 20.27 3.01 -2.58
CA TYR A 345 20.44 1.62 -2.14
C TYR A 345 20.25 0.59 -3.27
N PHE A 346 19.42 0.90 -4.28
CA PHE A 346 18.93 -0.08 -5.25
C PHE A 346 19.11 0.35 -6.71
N SER A 347 20.00 1.30 -6.99
CA SER A 347 20.38 1.59 -8.38
C SER A 347 20.91 0.32 -9.06
N GLY A 348 20.30 -0.07 -10.19
CA GLY A 348 20.63 -1.30 -10.92
C GLY A 348 20.15 -2.60 -10.28
N LYS A 349 19.42 -2.55 -9.15
CA LYS A 349 18.78 -3.71 -8.50
C LYS A 349 17.29 -3.80 -8.88
N ARG A 350 16.76 -5.03 -8.83
CA ARG A 350 15.37 -5.33 -9.17
C ARG A 350 14.51 -5.36 -7.91
N LEU A 351 13.63 -4.39 -7.73
CA LEU A 351 12.61 -4.44 -6.68
C LEU A 351 11.25 -4.77 -7.29
N ILE A 352 10.45 -5.58 -6.59
CA ILE A 352 9.07 -5.86 -6.97
C ILE A 352 8.18 -4.75 -6.37
N THR A 353 7.71 -3.84 -7.21
CA THR A 353 6.91 -2.67 -6.78
C THR A 353 5.42 -2.99 -6.85
N PHE A 354 4.65 -2.60 -5.83
CA PHE A 354 3.21 -2.87 -5.74
C PHE A 354 2.51 -1.77 -4.93
N VAL A 355 1.19 -1.72 -5.02
CA VAL A 355 0.36 -0.77 -4.25
C VAL A 355 -0.43 -1.47 -3.13
N ASP A 356 -0.79 -2.73 -3.35
CA ASP A 356 -1.43 -3.62 -2.39
C ASP A 356 -1.10 -5.11 -2.67
N ASN A 357 -1.42 -5.99 -1.73
CA ASN A 357 -1.26 -7.44 -1.84
C ASN A 357 -2.33 -8.18 -0.99
N HIS A 358 -2.12 -9.47 -0.74
CA HIS A 358 -3.07 -10.37 -0.07
C HIS A 358 -3.17 -10.22 1.45
N ASP A 359 -2.28 -9.45 2.08
CA ASP A 359 -2.17 -9.29 3.53
C ASP A 359 -2.43 -7.85 3.98
N MET A 360 -3.05 -7.05 3.11
CA MET A 360 -3.43 -5.69 3.44
C MET A 360 -4.76 -5.31 2.82
N GLU A 361 -5.38 -4.31 3.44
CA GLU A 361 -6.52 -3.62 2.87
C GLU A 361 -6.23 -3.15 1.43
N ARG A 362 -7.14 -3.49 0.51
CA ARG A 362 -7.12 -3.02 -0.89
C ARG A 362 -6.88 -1.52 -0.96
N PHE A 363 -6.03 -1.11 -1.88
CA PHE A 363 -5.60 0.29 -1.99
C PHE A 363 -6.80 1.23 -2.19
N LEU A 364 -7.77 0.81 -3.00
CA LEU A 364 -8.95 1.61 -3.36
C LEU A 364 -9.95 1.81 -2.21
N LYS A 365 -9.90 0.99 -1.15
CA LYS A 365 -10.81 1.15 0.00
C LYS A 365 -10.55 2.49 0.67
N GLY A 366 -11.58 3.33 0.77
CA GLY A 366 -11.48 4.64 1.41
C GLY A 366 -10.74 5.73 0.61
N VAL A 367 -10.55 5.59 -0.70
CA VAL A 367 -9.93 6.63 -1.56
C VAL A 367 -10.63 6.77 -2.90
N SER A 368 -10.27 7.80 -3.68
CA SER A 368 -10.79 7.95 -5.03
C SER A 368 -10.04 7.09 -6.04
N MET A 369 -10.69 6.75 -7.16
CA MET A 369 -10.02 6.07 -8.28
C MET A 369 -8.80 6.85 -8.80
N ARG A 370 -8.80 8.18 -8.68
CA ARG A 370 -7.67 9.02 -9.09
C ARG A 370 -6.44 8.78 -8.24
N ASP A 371 -6.61 8.50 -6.96
CA ASP A 371 -5.51 8.22 -6.03
C ASP A 371 -4.83 6.90 -6.40
N LEU A 372 -5.63 5.84 -6.63
CA LEU A 372 -5.13 4.56 -7.12
C LEU A 372 -4.41 4.70 -8.47
N LYS A 373 -5.02 5.41 -9.43
CA LYS A 373 -4.42 5.65 -10.75
C LYS A 373 -3.04 6.32 -10.63
N GLN A 374 -2.91 7.34 -9.77
CA GLN A 374 -1.61 8.00 -9.55
C GLN A 374 -0.57 7.04 -8.96
N ALA A 375 -0.92 6.23 -7.96
CA ALA A 375 -0.01 5.25 -7.37
C ALA A 375 0.42 4.18 -8.38
N LEU A 376 -0.52 3.66 -9.19
CA LEU A 376 -0.24 2.72 -10.29
C LEU A 376 0.68 3.33 -11.35
N LEU A 377 0.48 4.61 -11.71
CA LEU A 377 1.37 5.29 -12.65
C LEU A 377 2.79 5.38 -12.12
N VAL A 378 2.99 5.65 -10.83
CA VAL A 378 4.32 5.72 -10.21
C VAL A 378 5.05 4.38 -10.37
N ILE A 379 4.46 3.27 -9.94
CA ILE A 379 5.12 1.95 -10.06
C ILE A 379 5.39 1.57 -11.52
N MET A 380 4.56 2.04 -12.46
CA MET A 380 4.76 1.78 -13.90
C MET A 380 5.83 2.65 -14.55
N THR A 381 6.23 3.76 -13.95
CA THR A 381 7.15 4.74 -14.57
C THR A 381 8.51 4.84 -13.88
N ILE A 382 8.77 4.04 -12.85
CA ILE A 382 10.09 3.90 -12.22
C ILE A 382 10.71 2.51 -12.47
N PRO A 383 12.04 2.36 -12.40
CA PRO A 383 12.71 1.05 -12.48
C PRO A 383 12.22 0.08 -11.40
N GLY A 384 12.24 -1.21 -11.72
CA GLY A 384 11.67 -2.28 -10.89
C GLY A 384 10.76 -3.19 -11.71
N ILE A 385 10.07 -4.11 -11.05
CA ILE A 385 9.12 -5.05 -11.67
C ILE A 385 7.74 -4.80 -11.05
N PRO A 386 6.83 -4.13 -11.76
CA PRO A 386 5.48 -3.87 -11.25
C PRO A 386 4.70 -5.16 -11.03
N SER A 387 4.11 -5.30 -9.85
CA SER A 387 3.16 -6.36 -9.49
C SER A 387 1.77 -5.77 -9.27
N ILE A 388 0.79 -6.34 -9.96
CA ILE A 388 -0.63 -5.98 -9.87
C ILE A 388 -1.34 -7.13 -9.16
N TYR A 389 -1.96 -6.86 -8.01
CA TYR A 389 -2.76 -7.84 -7.30
C TYR A 389 -4.13 -8.01 -7.98
N TYR A 390 -4.58 -9.24 -8.17
CA TYR A 390 -5.82 -9.53 -8.90
C TYR A 390 -7.01 -8.75 -8.35
N GLY A 391 -7.90 -8.29 -9.23
CA GLY A 391 -9.10 -7.53 -8.86
C GLY A 391 -8.83 -6.03 -8.69
N THR A 392 -7.57 -5.57 -8.64
CA THR A 392 -7.25 -4.14 -8.68
C THR A 392 -7.74 -3.51 -9.98
N GLU A 393 -7.66 -4.22 -11.10
CA GLU A 393 -8.18 -3.82 -12.40
C GLU A 393 -9.72 -3.82 -12.48
N GLN A 394 -10.38 -4.43 -11.49
CA GLN A 394 -11.83 -4.50 -11.32
C GLN A 394 -12.35 -3.62 -10.17
N GLY A 395 -11.46 -2.92 -9.47
CA GLY A 395 -11.82 -2.00 -8.39
C GLY A 395 -12.22 -2.67 -7.08
N PHE A 396 -11.60 -3.80 -6.74
CA PHE A 396 -11.87 -4.51 -5.50
C PHE A 396 -11.61 -3.63 -4.27
N LEU A 397 -12.52 -3.72 -3.31
CA LEU A 397 -12.42 -3.04 -2.00
C LEU A 397 -12.11 -4.04 -0.88
N GLU A 398 -12.57 -5.28 -1.00
CA GLU A 398 -12.38 -6.30 0.04
C GLU A 398 -11.13 -7.15 -0.21
N THR A 399 -10.40 -7.39 0.88
CA THR A 399 -9.19 -8.23 0.89
C THR A 399 -9.59 -9.67 0.59
N ARG A 400 -8.87 -10.31 -0.34
CA ARG A 400 -9.10 -11.72 -0.76
C ARG A 400 -10.51 -12.01 -1.32
N ALA A 401 -11.26 -10.98 -1.76
CA ALA A 401 -12.52 -11.17 -2.47
C ALA A 401 -12.36 -12.02 -3.74
N THR A 402 -13.42 -12.68 -4.17
CA THR A 402 -13.37 -13.65 -5.26
C THR A 402 -13.74 -13.04 -6.61
N MET A 403 -13.02 -13.42 -7.67
CA MET A 403 -13.25 -12.93 -9.04
C MET A 403 -14.43 -13.61 -9.75
N PHE A 404 -14.97 -14.70 -9.21
CA PHE A 404 -16.14 -15.39 -9.73
C PHE A 404 -17.35 -15.24 -8.81
N LYS A 405 -18.54 -15.24 -9.42
CA LYS A 405 -19.81 -14.88 -8.77
C LYS A 405 -20.21 -15.74 -7.57
N GLU A 406 -19.72 -16.97 -7.46
CA GLU A 406 -20.05 -17.87 -6.34
C GLU A 406 -19.20 -17.65 -5.09
N GLY A 407 -18.09 -16.90 -5.15
CA GLY A 407 -17.16 -16.79 -4.02
C GLY A 407 -17.38 -15.60 -3.10
N PHE A 408 -16.58 -15.56 -2.05
CA PHE A 408 -16.56 -14.53 -1.00
C PHE A 408 -16.47 -13.11 -1.58
N GLU A 409 -17.35 -12.21 -1.12
CA GLU A 409 -17.41 -10.79 -1.51
C GLU A 409 -17.38 -10.51 -3.02
N SER A 410 -17.82 -11.48 -3.84
CA SER A 410 -17.94 -11.30 -5.29
C SER A 410 -19.14 -10.44 -5.69
N GLY A 411 -20.10 -10.23 -4.79
CA GLY A 411 -21.36 -9.55 -5.08
C GLY A 411 -22.27 -10.31 -6.06
N GLY A 412 -22.03 -11.61 -6.28
CA GLY A 412 -22.83 -12.43 -7.19
C GLY A 412 -22.56 -12.18 -8.67
N VAL A 413 -21.39 -11.63 -9.03
CA VAL A 413 -20.98 -11.37 -10.42
C VAL A 413 -19.55 -11.81 -10.69
N ASP A 414 -19.25 -12.14 -11.95
CA ASP A 414 -17.89 -12.42 -12.40
C ASP A 414 -17.15 -11.11 -12.72
N HIS A 415 -15.89 -11.02 -12.30
CA HIS A 415 -15.05 -9.83 -12.37
C HIS A 415 -13.96 -9.95 -13.44
N PHE A 416 -14.32 -10.32 -14.67
CA PHE A 416 -13.37 -10.44 -15.79
C PHE A 416 -13.64 -9.41 -16.90
N ARG A 417 -14.08 -8.21 -16.50
CA ARG A 417 -14.51 -7.17 -17.43
C ARG A 417 -13.32 -6.41 -17.99
N THR A 418 -13.01 -6.64 -19.27
CA THR A 418 -11.98 -5.89 -19.98
C THR A 418 -12.41 -4.45 -20.31
N ASP A 419 -13.72 -4.16 -20.25
CA ASP A 419 -14.28 -2.81 -20.43
C ASP A 419 -14.30 -1.97 -19.14
N HIS A 420 -13.84 -2.53 -18.01
CA HIS A 420 -13.77 -1.81 -16.74
C HIS A 420 -12.75 -0.66 -16.82
N GLU A 421 -13.04 0.48 -16.17
CA GLU A 421 -12.21 1.69 -16.29
C GLU A 421 -10.76 1.44 -15.83
N LEU A 422 -10.57 0.68 -14.74
CA LEU A 422 -9.24 0.37 -14.21
C LEU A 422 -8.48 -0.64 -15.08
N TYR A 423 -9.17 -1.60 -15.71
CA TYR A 423 -8.57 -2.51 -16.70
C TYR A 423 -8.02 -1.73 -17.89
N GLN A 424 -8.86 -0.87 -18.50
CA GLN A 424 -8.47 -0.03 -19.63
C GLN A 424 -7.37 0.98 -19.28
N TYR A 425 -7.33 1.44 -18.03
CA TYR A 425 -6.27 2.30 -17.54
C TYR A 425 -4.95 1.56 -17.38
N LEU A 426 -4.97 0.38 -16.74
CA LEU A 426 -3.80 -0.46 -16.54
C LEU A 426 -3.18 -0.89 -17.88
N ASP A 427 -4.00 -1.36 -18.83
CA ASP A 427 -3.51 -1.70 -20.18
C ASP A 427 -2.73 -0.51 -20.78
N LYS A 428 -3.29 0.71 -20.77
CA LYS A 428 -2.62 1.90 -21.30
C LYS A 428 -1.28 2.20 -20.64
N ILE A 429 -1.18 2.16 -19.31
CA ILE A 429 0.07 2.48 -18.62
C ILE A 429 1.08 1.33 -18.68
N ILE A 430 0.63 0.09 -18.84
CA ILE A 430 1.49 -1.06 -19.14
C ILE A 430 2.09 -0.91 -20.54
N GLN A 431 1.29 -0.55 -21.56
CA GLN A 431 1.83 -0.27 -22.90
C GLN A 431 2.82 0.89 -22.86
N LEU A 432 2.49 1.97 -22.13
CA LEU A 432 3.39 3.11 -21.94
C LEU A 432 4.76 2.68 -21.37
N ARG A 433 4.78 1.80 -20.37
CA ARG A 433 6.02 1.22 -19.82
C ARG A 433 6.79 0.40 -20.84
N LYS A 434 6.10 -0.49 -21.57
CA LYS A 434 6.70 -1.36 -22.60
C LYS A 434 7.30 -0.56 -23.76
N GLU A 435 6.68 0.54 -24.13
CA GLU A 435 7.15 1.43 -25.20
C GLU A 435 8.26 2.39 -24.75
N THR A 436 8.47 2.54 -23.43
CA THR A 436 9.41 3.51 -22.86
C THR A 436 10.52 2.82 -22.05
N PRO A 437 11.69 2.51 -22.66
CA PRO A 437 12.81 1.86 -21.96
C PRO A 437 13.29 2.61 -20.71
N ALA A 438 13.24 3.94 -20.70
CA ALA A 438 13.63 4.75 -19.55
C ALA A 438 12.85 4.38 -18.27
N PHE A 439 11.60 3.93 -18.36
CA PHE A 439 10.84 3.52 -17.17
C PHE A 439 11.30 2.19 -16.56
N ARG A 440 12.10 1.42 -17.28
CA ARG A 440 12.65 0.13 -16.83
C ARG A 440 14.11 0.24 -16.43
N TYR A 441 14.87 1.11 -17.11
CA TYR A 441 16.34 1.18 -16.99
C TYR A 441 16.88 2.58 -16.66
N GLY A 442 16.02 3.60 -16.67
CA GLY A 442 16.44 4.99 -16.47
C GLY A 442 16.62 5.34 -15.00
N ARG A 443 17.34 6.44 -14.76
CA ARG A 443 17.53 7.03 -13.45
C ARG A 443 16.34 7.91 -13.05
N VAL A 444 15.87 7.79 -11.82
CA VAL A 444 14.83 8.66 -11.27
C VAL A 444 15.47 9.87 -10.58
N THR A 445 14.92 11.05 -10.79
CA THR A 445 15.32 12.28 -10.08
C THR A 445 14.10 13.12 -9.80
N VAL A 446 13.82 13.39 -8.53
CA VAL A 446 12.71 14.26 -8.16
C VAL A 446 13.07 15.70 -8.51
N VAL A 447 12.14 16.38 -9.16
CA VAL A 447 12.27 17.77 -9.63
C VAL A 447 11.56 18.73 -8.68
N HIS A 448 10.40 18.31 -8.15
CA HIS A 448 9.61 19.14 -7.25
C HIS A 448 8.71 18.28 -6.35
N SER A 449 8.62 18.65 -5.07
CA SER A 449 7.71 18.08 -4.08
C SER A 449 7.20 19.17 -3.13
N ASP A 450 6.17 18.85 -2.34
CA ASP A 450 5.52 19.74 -1.38
C ASP A 450 5.67 19.17 0.05
N PRO A 451 6.15 19.97 1.04
CA PRO A 451 6.53 19.46 2.37
C PRO A 451 5.42 19.44 3.43
N ILE A 452 4.24 20.00 3.14
CA ILE A 452 3.21 20.33 4.17
C ILE A 452 2.01 19.39 4.11
N GLY A 453 1.62 19.00 2.90
CA GLY A 453 0.41 18.20 2.67
C GLY A 453 0.32 17.77 1.21
N PRO A 454 -0.86 17.34 0.76
CA PRO A 454 -1.01 16.84 -0.59
C PRO A 454 -0.81 18.00 -1.58
N GLY A 455 -0.11 17.72 -2.67
CA GLY A 455 0.37 18.78 -3.56
C GLY A 455 1.05 18.28 -4.81
N ALA A 456 1.82 19.16 -5.43
CA ALA A 456 2.54 18.84 -6.65
C ALA A 456 3.67 17.83 -6.37
N PHE A 457 3.83 16.87 -7.28
CA PHE A 457 4.97 15.95 -7.29
C PHE A 457 5.43 15.75 -8.73
N ILE A 458 6.64 16.19 -9.03
CA ILE A 458 7.24 16.09 -10.36
C ILE A 458 8.56 15.36 -10.22
N TYR A 459 8.75 14.32 -11.02
CA TYR A 459 10.04 13.65 -11.14
C TYR A 459 10.36 13.37 -12.60
N ARG A 460 11.66 13.26 -12.84
CA ARG A 460 12.27 12.98 -14.13
C ARG A 460 12.77 11.54 -14.13
N VAL A 461 12.56 10.86 -15.24
CA VAL A 461 13.14 9.53 -15.51
C VAL A 461 13.95 9.62 -16.79
N GLN A 462 15.24 9.30 -16.70
CA GLN A 462 16.18 9.54 -17.78
C GLN A 462 17.09 8.35 -18.02
N ASP A 463 17.19 7.90 -19.26
CA ASP A 463 18.23 6.98 -19.72
C ASP A 463 19.22 7.70 -20.66
N SER A 464 20.08 6.93 -21.33
CA SER A 464 21.08 7.49 -22.25
C SER A 464 20.51 8.20 -23.48
N ASN A 465 19.25 7.95 -23.84
CA ASN A 465 18.63 8.38 -25.10
C ASN A 465 17.44 9.32 -24.90
N SER A 466 16.76 9.26 -23.75
CA SER A 466 15.48 9.93 -23.56
C SER A 466 15.27 10.39 -22.13
N THR A 467 14.56 11.52 -22.01
CA THR A 467 14.17 12.12 -20.75
C THR A 467 12.66 12.28 -20.71
N TYR A 468 12.04 11.76 -19.65
CA TYR A 468 10.61 11.87 -19.40
C TYR A 468 10.38 12.58 -18.06
N PHE A 469 9.29 13.33 -17.98
CA PHE A 469 8.82 13.96 -16.75
C PHE A 469 7.42 13.47 -16.43
N ILE A 470 7.23 13.09 -15.18
CA ILE A 470 5.94 12.68 -14.65
C ILE A 470 5.44 13.82 -13.77
N PHE A 471 4.27 14.36 -14.08
CA PHE A 471 3.62 15.45 -13.37
C PHE A 471 2.42 14.87 -12.63
N LEU A 472 2.43 14.95 -11.30
CA LEU A 472 1.31 14.56 -10.46
C LEU A 472 0.90 15.75 -9.57
N ASN A 473 -0.37 15.79 -9.22
CA ASN A 473 -0.86 16.61 -8.12
C ASN A 473 -1.74 15.73 -7.22
N THR A 474 -1.29 15.47 -6.00
CA THR A 474 -2.01 14.63 -5.04
C THR A 474 -3.09 15.42 -4.30
N SER A 475 -3.13 16.75 -4.42
CA SER A 475 -4.21 17.60 -3.90
C SER A 475 -5.47 17.49 -4.75
N SER A 476 -6.64 17.64 -4.12
CA SER A 476 -7.91 17.84 -4.82
C SER A 476 -8.01 19.23 -5.48
N GLN A 477 -7.18 20.19 -5.05
CA GLN A 477 -7.10 21.53 -5.61
C GLN A 477 -5.93 21.64 -6.59
N SER A 478 -6.00 22.58 -7.53
CA SER A 478 -4.84 22.87 -8.37
C SER A 478 -3.69 23.42 -7.53
N ARG A 479 -2.46 23.06 -7.92
CA ARG A 479 -1.23 23.47 -7.22
C ARG A 479 -0.19 23.99 -8.21
N TYR A 480 0.42 25.11 -7.86
CA TYR A 480 1.59 25.66 -8.53
C TYR A 480 2.84 24.90 -8.10
N ALA A 481 3.55 24.36 -9.08
CA ALA A 481 4.95 24.00 -8.96
C ALA A 481 5.77 25.08 -9.67
N THR A 482 6.68 25.72 -8.95
CA THR A 482 7.38 26.93 -9.41
C THR A 482 8.88 26.77 -9.26
N GLN A 483 9.63 27.50 -10.08
CA GLN A 483 11.10 27.47 -10.10
C GLN A 483 11.66 26.04 -10.24
N MET A 484 10.96 25.17 -10.98
CA MET A 484 11.37 23.79 -11.15
C MET A 484 12.59 23.70 -12.06
N GLU A 485 13.70 23.18 -11.54
CA GLU A 485 14.90 22.89 -12.32
C GLU A 485 14.70 21.63 -13.16
N MET A 486 14.28 21.78 -14.42
CA MET A 486 13.93 20.64 -15.27
C MET A 486 15.17 19.83 -15.71
N GLY A 487 16.36 20.41 -15.61
CA GLY A 487 17.62 19.80 -16.04
C GLY A 487 17.66 19.48 -17.54
N VAL A 488 16.98 20.31 -18.34
CA VAL A 488 17.05 20.38 -19.81
C VAL A 488 17.21 21.85 -20.22
N ALA A 489 17.58 22.10 -21.47
CA ALA A 489 17.85 23.46 -21.94
C ALA A 489 16.61 24.36 -21.95
N GLU A 490 16.81 25.67 -21.81
CA GLU A 490 15.77 26.68 -22.07
C GLU A 490 15.15 26.47 -23.46
N GLY A 491 13.83 26.60 -23.54
CA GLY A 491 13.08 26.44 -24.79
C GLY A 491 12.78 25.00 -25.16
N THR A 492 13.33 24.00 -24.46
CA THR A 492 13.02 22.58 -24.70
C THR A 492 11.50 22.35 -24.64
N VAL A 493 10.95 21.68 -25.65
CA VAL A 493 9.53 21.32 -25.68
C VAL A 493 9.31 19.99 -24.97
N LEU A 494 8.40 19.99 -23.99
CA LEU A 494 7.89 18.82 -23.33
C LEU A 494 6.58 18.41 -23.99
N GLU A 495 6.58 17.31 -24.72
CA GLU A 495 5.42 16.77 -25.41
C GLU A 495 4.66 15.80 -24.50
N PRO A 496 3.35 16.00 -24.24
CA PRO A 496 2.56 15.05 -23.49
C PRO A 496 2.40 13.76 -24.30
N ILE A 497 2.70 12.62 -23.68
CA ILE A 497 2.45 11.28 -24.26
C ILE A 497 1.31 10.55 -23.54
N PHE A 498 1.02 10.96 -22.30
CA PHE A 498 -0.10 10.44 -21.51
C PHE A 498 -0.57 11.52 -20.53
N THR A 499 -1.87 11.76 -20.40
CA THR A 499 -2.41 12.69 -19.39
C THR A 499 -3.82 12.27 -18.96
N GLU A 500 -4.14 12.42 -17.69
CA GLU A 500 -5.51 12.49 -17.22
C GLU A 500 -5.68 13.65 -16.23
N GLY A 501 -6.70 14.51 -16.42
CA GLY A 501 -6.89 15.71 -15.59
C GLY A 501 -5.92 16.86 -15.87
N ILE A 502 -4.82 16.62 -16.58
CA ILE A 502 -3.92 17.65 -17.13
C ILE A 502 -4.28 17.92 -18.60
N ILE A 503 -4.10 19.16 -19.06
CA ILE A 503 -4.33 19.54 -20.45
C ILE A 503 -3.28 18.85 -21.34
N PHE A 504 -3.72 18.10 -22.35
CA PHE A 504 -2.86 17.49 -23.36
C PHE A 504 -2.31 18.55 -24.33
N LYS A 505 -1.29 19.30 -23.89
CA LYS A 505 -0.60 20.32 -24.67
C LYS A 505 0.89 20.38 -24.34
N ASN A 506 1.70 20.67 -25.34
CA ASN A 506 3.12 20.93 -25.19
C ASN A 506 3.41 22.02 -24.14
N VAL A 507 4.42 21.77 -23.32
CA VAL A 507 4.93 22.70 -22.31
C VAL A 507 6.34 23.11 -22.72
N VAL A 508 6.65 24.40 -22.70
CA VAL A 508 7.99 24.89 -23.08
C VAL A 508 8.75 25.24 -21.80
N VAL A 509 9.95 24.68 -21.65
CA VAL A 509 10.84 24.98 -20.53
C VAL A 509 11.27 26.45 -20.63
N GLY A 510 11.10 27.18 -19.52
CA GLY A 510 11.33 28.62 -19.46
C GLY A 510 12.80 29.00 -19.32
N GLN A 511 13.00 30.27 -18.96
CA GLN A 511 14.33 30.87 -18.87
C GLN A 511 15.24 30.11 -17.89
N ASN A 512 16.51 29.99 -18.24
CA ASN A 512 17.52 29.27 -17.44
C ASN A 512 17.18 27.79 -17.17
N GLY A 513 16.33 27.16 -17.98
CA GLY A 513 15.91 25.77 -17.77
C GLY A 513 14.85 25.58 -16.68
N LEU A 514 14.23 26.66 -16.20
CA LEU A 514 13.23 26.64 -15.14
C LEU A 514 11.81 26.52 -15.69
N LEU A 515 10.93 25.82 -14.98
CA LEU A 515 9.52 25.74 -15.31
C LEU A 515 8.63 26.17 -14.13
N ASN A 516 7.60 26.94 -14.45
CA ASN A 516 6.49 27.24 -13.55
C ASN A 516 5.23 26.66 -14.17
N TYR A 517 4.48 25.85 -13.42
CA TYR A 517 3.32 25.15 -13.93
C TYR A 517 2.21 25.08 -12.88
N LEU A 518 0.96 25.27 -13.30
CA LEU A 518 -0.22 25.04 -12.48
C LEU A 518 -0.81 23.68 -12.84
N ILE A 519 -0.67 22.70 -11.95
CA ILE A 519 -1.18 21.35 -12.15
C ILE A 519 -2.59 21.30 -11.58
N ALA A 520 -3.57 20.87 -12.38
CA ALA A 520 -4.94 20.67 -11.92
C ALA A 520 -5.01 19.67 -10.74
N GLY A 521 -6.01 19.82 -9.87
CA GLY A 521 -6.24 18.88 -8.76
C GLY A 521 -6.41 17.44 -9.25
N LYS A 522 -5.75 16.49 -8.58
CA LYS A 522 -5.67 15.06 -8.96
C LYS A 522 -5.20 14.81 -10.40
N GLY A 523 -4.59 15.81 -11.04
CA GLY A 523 -4.04 15.70 -12.39
C GLY A 523 -2.79 14.83 -12.42
N LEU A 524 -2.65 14.04 -13.49
CA LEU A 524 -1.48 13.21 -13.75
C LEU A 524 -1.10 13.25 -15.23
N GLY A 525 0.20 13.18 -15.53
CA GLY A 525 0.67 13.13 -16.92
C GLY A 525 2.14 12.79 -17.06
N VAL A 526 2.48 12.26 -18.24
CA VAL A 526 3.83 11.92 -18.65
C VAL A 526 4.18 12.74 -19.89
N PHE A 527 5.31 13.42 -19.81
CA PHE A 527 5.82 14.30 -20.85
C PHE A 527 7.20 13.83 -21.30
N ARG A 528 7.43 13.75 -22.60
CA ARG A 528 8.74 13.49 -23.20
C ARG A 528 9.44 14.81 -23.49
N ALA A 529 10.69 14.97 -23.06
CA ALA A 529 11.55 16.04 -23.55
C ALA A 529 11.93 15.76 -25.02
N THR A 530 11.63 16.68 -25.93
CA THR A 530 11.96 16.53 -27.34
C THR A 530 13.24 17.30 -27.69
N ASP A 531 13.79 17.04 -28.87
CA ASP A 531 14.89 17.82 -29.44
C ASP A 531 14.42 19.19 -29.99
N GLU A 532 13.11 19.47 -29.97
CA GLU A 532 12.56 20.75 -30.41
C GLU A 532 12.84 21.83 -29.36
N THR A 533 13.34 22.98 -29.83
CA THR A 533 13.52 24.18 -29.01
C THR A 533 12.64 25.31 -29.54
N GLN A 534 11.89 25.96 -28.65
CA GLN A 534 11.08 27.13 -28.95
C GLN A 534 11.64 28.37 -28.24
N GLU A 535 11.48 29.53 -28.88
CA GLU A 535 11.91 30.81 -28.31
C GLU A 535 11.12 31.14 -27.03
N VAL A 536 11.82 31.30 -25.90
CA VAL A 536 11.22 31.72 -24.64
C VAL A 536 11.20 33.24 -24.57
N LYS A 537 9.98 33.81 -24.55
CA LYS A 537 9.82 35.26 -24.42
C LYS A 537 10.15 35.72 -23.01
N GLY A 538 11.20 36.53 -22.88
CA GLY A 538 11.46 37.31 -21.67
C GLY A 538 10.49 38.50 -21.56
N PHE A 539 10.18 38.88 -20.32
CA PHE A 539 9.41 40.09 -20.02
C PHE A 539 10.30 41.07 -19.25
N ASP A 540 10.22 42.36 -19.55
CA ASP A 540 10.92 43.41 -18.79
C ASP A 540 10.15 43.71 -17.48
N ILE A 541 9.98 42.68 -16.65
CA ILE A 541 9.30 42.72 -15.35
C ILE A 541 10.23 42.02 -14.36
N ASP A 542 10.34 42.57 -13.17
CA ASP A 542 11.08 41.96 -12.06
C ASP A 542 10.25 42.03 -10.78
N VAL A 543 10.47 41.08 -9.87
CA VAL A 543 9.79 41.02 -8.57
C VAL A 543 10.60 40.25 -7.54
N ALA A 544 10.72 40.83 -6.34
CA ALA A 544 11.42 40.22 -5.23
C ALA A 544 10.68 40.46 -3.91
N MET A 545 10.72 39.46 -3.03
CA MET A 545 10.35 39.60 -1.63
C MET A 545 11.60 40.06 -0.85
N THR A 546 11.48 41.12 -0.03
CA THR A 546 12.65 41.76 0.61
C THR A 546 12.59 41.78 2.13
N SER A 547 11.43 41.52 2.74
CA SER A 547 11.26 41.57 4.20
C SER A 547 11.34 40.22 4.91
N ILE A 548 11.55 39.13 4.18
CA ILE A 548 11.69 37.77 4.75
C ILE A 548 12.99 37.13 4.27
N ARG A 549 13.44 36.11 5.00
CA ARG A 549 14.62 35.29 4.66
C ARG A 549 14.24 33.82 4.56
N GLU A 550 15.03 33.07 3.79
CA GLU A 550 14.87 31.61 3.68
C GLU A 550 15.02 30.97 5.07
N ASN A 551 14.10 30.07 5.40
CA ASN A 551 13.96 29.37 6.67
C ASN A 551 13.74 30.31 7.88
N GLU A 552 13.21 31.52 7.67
CA GLU A 552 12.90 32.43 8.77
C GLU A 552 11.74 31.91 9.62
N MET A 553 11.90 31.95 10.95
CA MET A 553 10.85 31.59 11.90
C MET A 553 10.06 32.82 12.32
N ILE A 554 8.75 32.78 12.10
CA ILE A 554 7.81 33.89 12.31
C ILE A 554 6.78 33.47 13.37
N ARG A 555 6.66 34.29 14.42
CA ARG A 555 5.83 34.02 15.62
C ARG A 555 4.65 34.98 15.78
N GLU A 556 4.61 36.03 14.97
CA GLU A 556 3.62 37.10 15.04
C GLU A 556 3.18 37.47 13.62
N ASP A 557 1.99 38.05 13.50
CA ASP A 557 1.53 38.64 12.24
C ASP A 557 2.54 39.68 11.74
N PHE A 558 2.76 39.71 10.43
CA PHE A 558 3.79 40.54 9.83
C PHE A 558 3.33 41.19 8.53
N VAL A 559 4.13 42.10 8.00
CA VAL A 559 3.90 42.69 6.68
C VAL A 559 5.01 42.21 5.75
N LEU A 560 4.64 41.37 4.79
CA LEU A 560 5.52 40.95 3.70
C LEU A 560 5.72 42.14 2.76
N ARG A 561 6.96 42.59 2.61
CA ARG A 561 7.34 43.66 1.71
C ARG A 561 8.17 43.13 0.56
N GLY A 562 8.07 43.82 -0.56
CA GLY A 562 8.94 43.57 -1.69
C GLY A 562 9.01 44.71 -2.67
N THR A 563 9.75 44.47 -3.74
CA THR A 563 9.97 45.40 -4.84
C THR A 563 9.53 44.75 -6.14
N SER A 564 9.19 45.56 -7.12
CA SER A 564 8.90 45.12 -8.48
C SER A 564 9.21 46.20 -9.49
N ARG A 565 9.61 45.82 -10.70
CA ARG A 565 9.85 46.75 -11.81
C ARG A 565 8.85 46.44 -12.92
N ASN A 566 8.19 47.49 -13.44
CA ASN A 566 7.20 47.41 -14.51
C ASN A 566 5.99 46.47 -14.25
N ALA A 567 5.75 46.09 -12.99
CA ALA A 567 4.59 45.30 -12.62
C ALA A 567 3.36 46.20 -12.44
N ALA A 568 2.24 45.83 -13.07
CA ALA A 568 0.94 46.48 -12.86
C ALA A 568 0.22 45.97 -11.61
N ARG A 569 0.54 44.74 -11.17
CA ARG A 569 0.04 44.12 -9.94
C ARG A 569 0.95 42.97 -9.52
N VAL A 570 0.99 42.70 -8.22
CA VAL A 570 1.71 41.58 -7.62
C VAL A 570 0.71 40.74 -6.83
N ARG A 571 0.82 39.41 -6.95
CA ARG A 571 -0.01 38.45 -6.21
C ARG A 571 0.85 37.57 -5.33
N LEU A 572 0.51 37.47 -4.05
CA LEU A 572 1.13 36.54 -3.12
C LEU A 572 0.40 35.19 -3.17
N TYR A 573 1.17 34.12 -3.29
CA TYR A 573 0.72 32.75 -3.21
C TYR A 573 1.45 32.05 -2.06
N VAL A 574 0.73 31.19 -1.35
CA VAL A 574 1.25 30.40 -0.24
C VAL A 574 0.97 28.92 -0.53
N ASP A 575 1.96 28.08 -0.27
CA ASP A 575 1.93 26.61 -0.40
C ASP A 575 1.46 26.11 -1.77
N GLY A 576 1.79 26.86 -2.82
CA GLY A 576 1.41 26.51 -4.18
C GLY A 576 -0.09 26.61 -4.45
N SER A 577 -0.90 27.20 -3.58
CA SER A 577 -2.34 27.36 -3.82
C SER A 577 -2.63 28.09 -5.14
N GLU A 578 -3.63 27.64 -5.91
CA GLU A 578 -4.09 28.36 -7.09
C GLU A 578 -4.69 29.73 -6.74
N ARG A 579 -5.30 29.82 -5.55
CA ARG A 579 -5.92 31.04 -5.05
C ARG A 579 -4.84 31.93 -4.43
N GLU A 580 -4.75 33.17 -4.92
CA GLU A 580 -3.87 34.15 -4.28
C GLU A 580 -4.30 34.43 -2.83
N TYR A 581 -3.32 34.59 -1.95
CA TYR A 581 -3.53 35.09 -0.59
C TYR A 581 -3.92 36.56 -0.62
N ALA A 582 -3.19 37.35 -1.42
CA ALA A 582 -3.43 38.77 -1.59
C ALA A 582 -3.02 39.25 -2.99
N THR A 583 -3.68 40.30 -3.46
CA THR A 583 -3.27 41.07 -4.65
C THR A 583 -3.01 42.51 -4.25
N VAL A 584 -1.88 43.06 -4.70
CA VAL A 584 -1.47 44.43 -4.42
C VAL A 584 -1.01 45.13 -5.70
N VAL A 585 -1.13 46.47 -5.71
CA VAL A 585 -0.60 47.32 -6.78
C VAL A 585 0.67 47.98 -6.23
N PRO A 586 1.83 47.81 -6.88
CA PRO A 586 3.05 48.49 -6.47
C PRO A 586 2.92 50.01 -6.51
N ASP A 587 3.63 50.71 -5.63
CA ASP A 587 3.70 52.17 -5.64
C ASP A 587 4.52 52.70 -6.84
N ALA A 588 4.70 54.02 -6.93
CA ALA A 588 5.40 54.65 -8.04
C ALA A 588 6.89 54.25 -8.10
N GLU A 589 7.48 53.88 -6.97
CA GLU A 589 8.84 53.40 -6.81
C GLU A 589 8.95 51.87 -6.95
N GLY A 590 7.82 51.17 -7.08
CA GLY A 590 7.73 49.72 -7.28
C GLY A 590 7.66 48.91 -5.98
N HIS A 591 7.51 49.54 -4.82
CA HIS A 591 7.34 48.85 -3.54
C HIS A 591 5.92 48.36 -3.35
N TRP A 592 5.77 47.28 -2.59
CA TRP A 592 4.47 46.72 -2.23
C TRP A 592 4.53 46.03 -0.87
N ASP A 593 3.39 46.03 -0.17
CA ASP A 593 3.23 45.50 1.18
C ASP A 593 1.99 44.60 1.26
N VAL A 594 2.11 43.43 1.89
CA VAL A 594 1.01 42.48 2.14
C VAL A 594 0.98 42.12 3.64
N PRO A 595 -0.07 42.48 4.39
CA PRO A 595 -0.23 41.99 5.76
C PRO A 595 -0.54 40.48 5.73
N VAL A 596 0.21 39.70 6.52
CA VAL A 596 0.06 38.24 6.62
C VAL A 596 -0.28 37.89 8.06
N ARG A 597 -1.39 37.17 8.24
CA ARG A 597 -1.82 36.65 9.55
C ARG A 597 -1.41 35.20 9.68
N ILE A 598 -0.48 34.88 10.56
CA ILE A 598 0.05 33.51 10.64
C ILE A 598 -1.01 32.53 11.15
N SER A 599 -1.99 33.00 11.91
CA SER A 599 -3.14 32.21 12.39
C SER A 599 -4.04 31.66 11.26
N GLU A 600 -3.91 32.17 10.04
CA GLU A 600 -4.61 31.67 8.84
C GLU A 600 -3.91 30.46 8.21
N PHE A 601 -2.88 29.91 8.85
CA PHE A 601 -2.11 28.77 8.37
C PHE A 601 -2.04 27.69 9.45
N ILE A 602 -1.39 26.57 9.12
CA ILE A 602 -1.01 25.58 10.12
C ILE A 602 0.36 25.93 10.69
N SER A 603 0.75 25.32 11.81
CA SER A 603 2.12 25.50 12.32
C SER A 603 3.09 24.68 11.46
N GLY A 604 4.29 25.20 11.22
CA GLY A 604 5.33 24.52 10.46
C GLY A 604 5.83 25.31 9.24
N ALA A 605 6.43 24.59 8.29
CA ALA A 605 6.98 25.18 7.07
C ALA A 605 5.88 25.69 6.14
N HIS A 606 6.10 26.81 5.48
CA HIS A 606 5.24 27.41 4.45
C HIS A 606 6.09 27.94 3.30
N ARG A 607 5.64 27.76 2.07
CA ARG A 607 6.35 28.28 0.88
C ARG A 607 5.61 29.46 0.30
N LEU A 608 6.29 30.59 0.22
CA LEU A 608 5.74 31.84 -0.30
C LEU A 608 6.41 32.14 -1.63
N PHE A 609 5.62 32.56 -2.61
CA PHE A 609 6.15 33.20 -3.81
C PHE A 609 5.19 34.28 -4.28
N VAL A 610 5.72 35.25 -5.02
CA VAL A 610 4.90 36.26 -5.66
C VAL A 610 4.95 36.15 -7.17
N ARG A 611 3.82 36.42 -7.82
CA ARG A 611 3.72 36.56 -9.27
C ARG A 611 3.43 38.00 -9.62
N ALA A 612 4.34 38.63 -10.35
CA ALA A 612 4.15 39.97 -10.88
C ALA A 612 3.57 39.89 -12.30
N TYR A 613 2.57 40.72 -12.57
CA TYR A 613 1.95 40.82 -13.89
C TYR A 613 2.27 42.16 -14.52
N GLY A 614 2.61 42.16 -15.80
CA GLY A 614 2.81 43.36 -16.60
C GLY A 614 1.49 44.02 -16.99
N LYS A 615 1.56 44.88 -18.00
CA LYS A 615 0.36 45.58 -18.52
C LYS A 615 -0.58 44.62 -19.23
N LYS A 616 -0.04 43.59 -19.90
CA LYS A 616 -0.84 42.51 -20.48
C LYS A 616 -0.90 41.35 -19.50
N ALA A 617 -2.06 40.69 -19.41
CA ALA A 617 -2.25 39.54 -18.52
C ALA A 617 -1.33 38.35 -18.85
N THR A 618 -0.83 38.26 -20.08
CA THR A 618 0.11 37.22 -20.54
C THR A 618 1.57 37.50 -20.14
N GLU A 619 1.88 38.72 -19.69
CA GLU A 619 3.21 39.12 -19.24
C GLU A 619 3.28 38.87 -17.74
N SER A 620 3.98 37.84 -17.29
CA SER A 620 4.16 37.60 -15.85
C SER A 620 5.48 36.92 -15.53
N VAL A 621 6.04 37.27 -14.39
CA VAL A 621 7.25 36.65 -13.82
C VAL A 621 6.98 36.20 -12.39
N TYR A 622 7.74 35.21 -11.94
CA TYR A 622 7.65 34.63 -10.60
C TYR A 622 8.90 35.04 -9.82
N SER A 623 8.75 35.39 -8.55
CA SER A 623 9.90 35.53 -7.65
C SER A 623 10.56 34.17 -7.41
N GLN A 624 11.69 34.19 -6.71
CA GLN A 624 12.14 33.02 -5.96
C GLN A 624 11.04 32.61 -4.95
N THR A 625 10.90 31.30 -4.76
CA THR A 625 10.07 30.74 -3.70
C THR A 625 10.88 30.76 -2.42
N MET A 626 10.29 31.24 -1.32
CA MET A 626 10.94 31.28 -0.01
C MET A 626 10.21 30.38 0.97
N THR A 627 10.95 29.56 1.71
CA THR A 627 10.40 28.77 2.82
C THR A 627 10.50 29.57 4.11
N VAL A 628 9.41 29.68 4.85
CA VAL A 628 9.36 30.27 6.20
C VAL A 628 8.69 29.28 7.15
N PHE A 629 8.88 29.47 8.45
CA PHE A 629 8.28 28.62 9.49
C PHE A 629 7.34 29.44 10.35
N PHE A 630 6.07 29.10 10.40
CA PHE A 630 5.09 29.71 11.29
C PHE A 630 5.05 28.92 12.61
N ASP A 631 5.34 29.62 13.71
CA ASP A 631 5.22 29.10 15.07
C ASP A 631 3.96 29.71 15.68
N ILE A 632 2.84 29.01 15.48
CA ILE A 632 1.51 29.48 15.83
C ILE A 632 1.16 29.02 17.26
N PRO A 633 0.72 29.92 18.15
CA PRO A 633 0.28 29.55 19.49
C PRO A 633 -0.92 28.58 19.49
N THR A 634 -0.88 27.63 20.42
CA THR A 634 -2.00 26.73 20.70
C THR A 634 -3.08 27.44 21.50
N VAL A 635 -4.33 27.35 21.04
CA VAL A 635 -5.53 27.83 21.73
C VAL A 635 -6.27 26.62 22.29
N HIS A 636 -6.51 26.59 23.59
CA HIS A 636 -7.33 25.55 24.21
C HIS A 636 -8.81 25.72 23.84
N LEU A 637 -9.49 24.63 23.49
CA LEU A 637 -10.92 24.63 23.15
C LEU A 637 -11.76 24.03 24.29
N VAL A 638 -11.54 22.76 24.60
CA VAL A 638 -12.30 22.00 25.61
C VAL A 638 -11.50 20.78 26.08
N GLU A 639 -11.82 20.30 27.27
CA GLU A 639 -11.24 19.10 27.89
C GLU A 639 -12.38 18.29 28.53
N VAL A 640 -12.40 16.98 28.30
CA VAL A 640 -13.40 16.05 28.81
C VAL A 640 -12.67 14.89 29.49
N THR A 641 -13.06 14.59 30.72
CA THR A 641 -12.62 13.39 31.45
C THR A 641 -13.67 12.31 31.31
N ASP A 642 -13.22 11.08 31.13
CA ASP A 642 -14.06 9.91 30.96
C ASP A 642 -13.80 8.90 32.10
N PRO A 643 -14.84 8.19 32.61
CA PRO A 643 -14.68 7.29 33.76
C PRO A 643 -13.90 6.02 33.44
N GLU A 644 -12.75 5.81 34.09
CA GLU A 644 -11.98 4.57 33.94
C GLU A 644 -12.82 3.28 34.12
N GLY A 645 -12.74 2.37 33.14
CA GLY A 645 -13.33 1.04 33.20
C GLY A 645 -14.82 0.95 32.86
N ASP A 646 -15.35 1.93 32.14
CA ASP A 646 -16.70 1.92 31.55
C ASP A 646 -16.74 1.45 30.08
N ASP A 647 -15.61 0.94 29.59
CA ASP A 647 -15.37 0.19 28.35
C ASP A 647 -16.16 -1.14 28.24
N LYS A 648 -17.46 -1.09 28.53
CA LYS A 648 -18.39 -2.22 28.62
C LYS A 648 -19.52 -2.13 27.62
N GLY A 649 -19.32 -1.32 26.58
CA GLY A 649 -20.25 -1.03 25.52
C GLY A 649 -21.52 -0.32 25.98
N PRO A 650 -22.40 0.10 25.05
CA PRO A 650 -23.56 0.94 25.36
C PRO A 650 -24.57 0.35 26.34
N THR A 651 -24.56 -0.97 26.54
CA THR A 651 -25.46 -1.68 27.46
C THR A 651 -24.79 -2.13 28.77
N GLY A 652 -23.46 -1.97 28.90
CA GLY A 652 -22.71 -2.38 30.09
C GLY A 652 -22.38 -3.86 30.21
N ASP A 653 -22.67 -4.66 29.18
CA ASP A 653 -22.58 -6.14 29.20
C ASP A 653 -21.50 -6.69 28.26
N TYR A 654 -20.57 -5.85 27.79
CA TYR A 654 -19.52 -6.28 26.84
C TYR A 654 -18.28 -6.77 27.59
N GLY A 655 -17.48 -7.59 26.91
CA GLY A 655 -16.19 -8.05 27.40
C GLY A 655 -15.19 -8.24 26.28
N TYR A 656 -13.91 -8.11 26.61
CA TYR A 656 -12.81 -8.30 25.68
C TYR A 656 -12.73 -9.71 25.10
N PRO A 657 -12.11 -9.87 23.91
CA PRO A 657 -11.64 -11.15 23.45
C PRO A 657 -10.70 -11.82 24.47
N LYS A 658 -10.59 -13.14 24.41
CA LYS A 658 -9.87 -13.95 25.41
C LYS A 658 -8.35 -13.99 25.18
N ASP A 659 -7.90 -13.56 24.01
CA ASP A 659 -6.48 -13.47 23.73
C ASP A 659 -5.78 -12.49 24.70
N LEU A 660 -4.58 -12.85 25.14
CA LEU A 660 -3.84 -12.13 26.19
C LEU A 660 -3.38 -10.73 25.76
N THR A 661 -3.37 -10.45 24.44
CA THR A 661 -3.01 -9.13 23.90
C THR A 661 -4.08 -8.06 24.15
N PHE A 662 -5.32 -8.44 24.49
CA PHE A 662 -6.38 -7.48 24.84
C PHE A 662 -6.32 -7.10 26.33
N GLU A 663 -5.89 -5.86 26.60
CA GLU A 663 -5.62 -5.31 27.92
C GLU A 663 -6.15 -3.86 28.04
N HIS A 664 -7.47 -3.68 27.86
CA HIS A 664 -8.17 -2.40 28.05
C HIS A 664 -7.67 -1.24 27.16
N GLN A 665 -7.26 -1.51 25.91
CA GLN A 665 -6.81 -0.47 24.98
C GLN A 665 -7.93 0.47 24.51
N GLN A 666 -9.20 0.08 24.67
CA GLN A 666 -10.37 0.81 24.20
C GLN A 666 -10.90 1.82 25.23
N ASP A 667 -10.49 1.73 26.49
CA ASP A 667 -10.89 2.61 27.62
C ASP A 667 -10.20 3.98 27.48
N VAL A 668 -10.98 4.99 27.08
CA VAL A 668 -10.57 6.38 26.98
C VAL A 668 -10.66 6.98 28.38
N LEU A 669 -9.63 7.71 28.80
CA LEU A 669 -9.64 8.36 30.11
C LEU A 669 -9.88 9.86 30.01
N HIS A 670 -9.45 10.44 28.90
CA HIS A 670 -9.39 11.88 28.77
C HIS A 670 -9.20 12.31 27.32
N VAL A 671 -9.96 13.33 26.90
CA VAL A 671 -9.81 13.96 25.59
C VAL A 671 -9.62 15.46 25.73
N LYS A 672 -8.54 15.98 25.15
CA LYS A 672 -8.25 17.41 25.10
C LYS A 672 -8.25 17.92 23.67
N LEU A 673 -9.05 18.95 23.40
CA LEU A 673 -9.09 19.62 22.12
C LEU A 673 -8.41 20.98 22.20
N SER A 674 -7.53 21.25 21.24
CA SER A 674 -6.87 22.54 21.05
C SER A 674 -6.81 22.89 19.57
N GLN A 675 -6.75 24.17 19.25
CA GLN A 675 -6.58 24.67 17.89
C GLN A 675 -5.22 25.35 17.75
N VAL A 676 -4.46 25.00 16.71
CA VAL A 676 -3.19 25.63 16.34
C VAL A 676 -3.37 26.21 14.93
N GLY A 677 -3.68 27.50 14.84
CA GLY A 677 -4.03 28.14 13.56
C GLY A 677 -5.20 27.42 12.89
N ARG A 678 -4.98 26.85 11.70
CA ARG A 678 -5.95 26.05 10.94
C ARG A 678 -5.91 24.54 11.21
N MET A 679 -5.37 24.12 12.35
CA MET A 679 -5.29 22.70 12.73
C MET A 679 -6.01 22.44 14.05
N LEU A 680 -6.89 21.44 14.07
CA LEU A 680 -7.40 20.84 15.30
C LEU A 680 -6.39 19.81 15.79
N ARG A 681 -5.98 19.93 17.05
CA ARG A 681 -5.22 18.94 17.81
C ARG A 681 -6.16 18.27 18.80
N MET A 682 -6.27 16.96 18.72
CA MET A 682 -7.04 16.11 19.63
C MET A 682 -6.07 15.17 20.33
N ASP A 683 -5.82 15.38 21.62
CA ASP A 683 -5.02 14.49 22.46
C ASP A 683 -5.98 13.54 23.20
N ILE A 684 -5.86 12.24 22.93
CA ILE A 684 -6.69 11.17 23.51
C ILE A 684 -5.79 10.35 24.43
N THR A 685 -6.03 10.43 25.74
CA THR A 685 -5.34 9.61 26.72
C THR A 685 -6.11 8.31 26.93
N MET A 686 -5.42 7.20 26.74
CA MET A 686 -5.98 5.86 26.87
C MET A 686 -5.54 5.21 28.19
N LYS A 687 -6.32 4.25 28.66
CA LYS A 687 -5.95 3.39 29.79
C LYS A 687 -4.70 2.57 29.48
N ASN A 688 -4.60 2.06 28.26
CA ASN A 688 -3.46 1.32 27.77
C ASN A 688 -3.20 1.60 26.28
N LEU A 689 -1.95 1.40 25.85
CA LEU A 689 -1.54 1.49 24.45
C LEU A 689 -0.54 0.39 24.16
N THR A 690 -0.84 -0.42 23.15
CA THR A 690 -0.01 -1.52 22.68
C THR A 690 0.29 -1.38 21.20
N ASP A 691 1.30 -2.09 20.71
CA ASP A 691 1.66 -2.20 19.30
C ASP A 691 2.33 -3.56 19.03
N VAL A 692 1.81 -4.60 19.68
CA VAL A 692 2.29 -5.99 19.61
C VAL A 692 2.40 -6.46 18.16
N TRP A 693 1.49 -6.01 17.29
CA TRP A 693 1.46 -6.37 15.87
C TRP A 693 2.29 -5.44 14.98
N SER A 694 3.13 -4.59 15.55
CA SER A 694 3.94 -3.59 14.83
C SER A 694 3.15 -2.74 13.80
N PRO A 695 1.96 -2.20 14.16
CA PRO A 695 1.18 -1.34 13.30
C PRO A 695 1.95 -0.09 12.86
N THR A 696 1.71 0.36 11.63
CA THR A 696 2.40 1.54 11.05
C THR A 696 2.18 2.83 11.85
N ASN A 697 1.01 2.95 12.48
CA ASN A 697 0.63 4.11 13.30
C ASN A 697 0.97 3.93 14.79
N LEU A 698 1.67 2.86 15.16
CA LEU A 698 2.21 2.60 16.51
C LEU A 698 1.17 2.41 17.62
N PHE A 699 -0.06 2.02 17.26
CA PHE A 699 -1.07 1.55 18.21
C PHE A 699 -1.89 0.40 17.59
N ASP A 700 -2.25 -0.61 18.37
CA ASP A 700 -3.15 -1.69 17.97
C ASP A 700 -4.22 -1.97 19.05
N HIS A 701 -5.08 -2.95 18.77
CA HIS A 701 -6.24 -3.31 19.60
C HIS A 701 -7.23 -2.17 19.83
N VAL A 702 -7.14 -1.06 19.10
CA VAL A 702 -8.10 0.04 19.17
C VAL A 702 -8.32 0.66 17.79
N THR A 703 -9.57 0.98 17.51
CA THR A 703 -10.02 1.75 16.36
C THR A 703 -10.86 2.91 16.84
N PHE A 704 -10.55 4.10 16.38
CA PHE A 704 -11.36 5.28 16.62
C PHE A 704 -12.24 5.55 15.41
N GLN A 705 -13.55 5.59 15.64
CA GLN A 705 -14.48 6.25 14.72
C GLN A 705 -14.96 7.53 15.39
N ILE A 706 -14.52 8.68 14.87
CA ILE A 706 -14.71 10.00 15.47
C ILE A 706 -15.60 10.84 14.56
N PHE A 707 -16.82 11.09 15.01
CA PHE A 707 -17.87 11.74 14.25
C PHE A 707 -17.97 13.22 14.63
N PHE A 708 -18.00 14.10 13.64
CA PHE A 708 -18.12 15.54 13.79
C PHE A 708 -19.52 15.98 13.33
N ASP A 709 -20.23 16.67 14.21
CA ASP A 709 -21.56 17.25 13.99
C ASP A 709 -21.42 18.79 13.92
N ARG A 710 -21.83 19.37 12.78
CA ARG A 710 -21.81 20.81 12.59
C ARG A 710 -23.18 21.43 12.90
N PRO A 711 -23.21 22.59 13.58
CA PRO A 711 -24.47 23.26 13.91
C PRO A 711 -25.24 23.81 12.69
N ASP A 712 -24.60 23.90 11.52
CA ASP A 712 -25.15 24.53 10.31
C ASP A 712 -25.43 23.56 9.16
N ARG A 713 -25.29 22.25 9.39
CA ARG A 713 -25.48 21.20 8.39
C ARG A 713 -26.27 20.04 9.00
N THR A 714 -26.87 19.23 8.14
CA THR A 714 -27.44 17.94 8.51
C THR A 714 -26.76 16.87 7.67
N GLY A 715 -26.16 15.90 8.34
CA GLY A 715 -25.46 14.76 7.81
C GLY A 715 -26.20 13.44 8.10
N ALA A 716 -25.44 12.39 8.37
CA ALA A 716 -25.96 11.03 8.48
C ALA A 716 -26.17 10.62 9.94
N LEU A 717 -27.14 9.72 10.17
CA LEU A 717 -27.46 9.21 11.51
C LEU A 717 -26.83 7.86 11.79
N ALA A 718 -26.76 6.97 10.80
CA ALA A 718 -26.20 5.63 11.01
C ALA A 718 -24.67 5.70 11.11
N LEU A 719 -24.12 4.98 12.09
CA LEU A 719 -22.67 4.83 12.24
C LEU A 719 -22.20 3.69 11.33
N PRO A 720 -21.31 3.95 10.37
CA PRO A 720 -20.83 2.94 9.44
C PRO A 720 -20.20 1.75 10.16
N PHE A 721 -20.64 0.54 9.79
CA PHE A 721 -20.16 -0.76 10.27
C PHE A 721 -20.28 -1.02 11.79
N GLN A 722 -20.87 -0.10 12.55
CA GLN A 722 -20.98 -0.18 14.01
C GLN A 722 -22.30 -0.74 14.54
N ASN A 723 -23.28 -1.07 13.68
CA ASN A 723 -24.62 -1.47 14.12
C ASN A 723 -25.26 -0.47 15.11
N ALA A 724 -24.99 0.82 14.93
CA ALA A 724 -25.38 1.88 15.86
C ALA A 724 -25.79 3.16 15.10
N THR A 725 -26.35 4.12 15.81
CA THR A 725 -26.71 5.45 15.31
C THR A 725 -26.10 6.53 16.18
N MET A 726 -25.95 7.73 15.63
CA MET A 726 -25.61 8.93 16.37
C MET A 726 -26.54 9.12 17.58
N PRO A 727 -26.03 9.73 18.67
CA PRO A 727 -26.85 10.13 19.81
C PRO A 727 -28.05 10.99 19.41
N GLU A 728 -29.08 10.99 20.27
CA GLU A 728 -30.29 11.79 20.01
C GLU A 728 -29.96 13.28 19.83
N GLY A 729 -30.45 13.87 18.74
CA GLY A 729 -30.22 15.28 18.42
C GLY A 729 -28.84 15.60 17.84
N MET A 730 -28.11 14.57 17.38
CA MET A 730 -26.88 14.71 16.63
C MET A 730 -26.97 13.97 15.29
N ASP A 731 -26.16 14.42 14.34
CA ASP A 731 -25.88 13.77 13.08
C ASP A 731 -24.40 14.00 12.72
N TRP A 732 -23.82 13.18 11.86
CA TRP A 732 -22.41 13.32 11.52
C TRP A 732 -22.21 13.84 10.09
N ASP A 733 -21.39 14.88 9.99
CA ASP A 733 -20.98 15.51 8.74
C ASP A 733 -19.63 15.03 8.25
N TYR A 734 -18.73 14.75 9.20
CA TYR A 734 -17.43 14.19 8.93
C TYR A 734 -17.12 13.07 9.90
N MET A 735 -16.36 12.08 9.47
CA MET A 735 -15.94 10.98 10.31
C MET A 735 -14.47 10.66 10.05
N ILE A 736 -13.65 10.70 11.11
CA ILE A 736 -12.31 10.10 11.10
C ILE A 736 -12.46 8.62 11.39
N TYR A 737 -11.80 7.81 10.58
CA TYR A 737 -11.58 6.40 10.81
C TYR A 737 -10.08 6.19 11.04
N ALA A 738 -9.68 5.83 12.26
CA ALA A 738 -8.28 5.73 12.65
C ALA A 738 -7.98 4.38 13.31
N THR A 739 -7.00 3.67 12.75
CA THR A 739 -6.52 2.37 13.21
C THR A 739 -5.00 2.36 13.23
N GLY A 740 -4.40 1.30 13.77
CA GLY A 740 -2.96 1.05 13.65
C GLY A 740 -2.42 1.02 12.21
N TRP A 741 -3.28 0.70 11.24
CA TRP A 741 -2.89 0.36 9.86
C TRP A 741 -3.39 1.35 8.81
N SER A 742 -4.41 2.14 9.15
CA SER A 742 -5.13 2.98 8.20
C SER A 742 -5.65 4.23 8.90
N MET A 743 -5.47 5.36 8.22
CA MET A 743 -6.02 6.67 8.58
C MET A 743 -6.87 7.16 7.42
N ALA A 744 -8.16 7.37 7.67
CA ALA A 744 -9.08 7.88 6.67
C ALA A 744 -10.00 8.96 7.27
N LEU A 745 -10.53 9.80 6.40
CA LEU A 745 -11.51 10.82 6.73
C LEU A 745 -12.60 10.80 5.67
N TYR A 746 -13.84 10.90 6.11
CA TYR A 746 -15.02 10.83 5.26
C TYR A 746 -15.92 12.02 5.50
N GLU A 747 -16.56 12.50 4.42
CA GLU A 747 -17.68 13.42 4.45
C GLU A 747 -18.98 12.64 4.27
N SER A 748 -20.02 12.97 5.05
CA SER A 748 -21.33 12.33 4.89
C SER A 748 -21.97 12.72 3.57
N ASP A 749 -22.60 11.72 2.93
CA ASP A 749 -23.34 11.86 1.69
C ASP A 749 -24.64 11.04 1.74
N GLU A 750 -25.38 10.99 0.63
CA GLU A 750 -26.66 10.28 0.54
C GLU A 750 -26.56 8.75 0.69
N LYS A 751 -25.36 8.18 0.55
CA LYS A 751 -25.09 6.75 0.68
C LYS A 751 -24.58 6.38 2.07
N SER A 752 -24.09 7.35 2.84
CA SER A 752 -23.64 7.17 4.22
C SER A 752 -24.66 6.40 5.05
N GLY A 753 -24.23 5.27 5.61
CA GLY A 753 -25.14 4.31 6.23
C GLY A 753 -24.41 3.15 6.91
N PRO A 754 -25.16 2.13 7.37
CA PRO A 754 -24.60 1.00 8.12
C PRO A 754 -23.50 0.22 7.39
N ALA A 755 -23.49 0.23 6.05
CA ALA A 755 -22.52 -0.48 5.22
C ALA A 755 -21.68 0.45 4.33
N TYR A 756 -21.70 1.77 4.57
CA TYR A 756 -20.99 2.73 3.73
C TYR A 756 -20.51 3.93 4.55
N TYR A 757 -19.20 4.17 4.52
CA TYR A 757 -18.56 5.21 5.31
C TYR A 757 -18.91 6.64 4.89
N GLY A 758 -19.24 6.89 3.62
CA GLY A 758 -19.37 8.24 3.04
C GLY A 758 -18.35 8.49 1.93
N THR A 759 -18.22 9.75 1.51
CA THR A 759 -17.25 10.14 0.49
C THR A 759 -15.87 10.35 1.14
N PRO A 760 -14.82 9.63 0.74
CA PRO A 760 -13.49 9.82 1.29
C PRO A 760 -12.91 11.19 0.90
N ILE A 761 -12.27 11.85 1.86
CA ILE A 761 -11.66 13.18 1.69
C ILE A 761 -10.23 13.19 2.28
N THR A 762 -9.34 13.93 1.63
CA THR A 762 -7.92 14.03 2.00
C THR A 762 -7.49 15.48 2.22
N PRO A 763 -6.46 15.77 3.04
CA PRO A 763 -5.66 14.80 3.81
C PRO A 763 -6.41 14.17 5.00
N ALA A 764 -6.09 12.91 5.27
CA ALA A 764 -6.46 12.23 6.50
C ALA A 764 -5.63 12.79 7.69
N PRO A 765 -6.12 12.65 8.94
CA PRO A 765 -5.42 13.15 10.12
C PRO A 765 -4.00 12.57 10.23
N THR A 766 -3.09 13.37 10.78
CA THR A 766 -1.77 12.87 11.18
C THR A 766 -1.84 12.38 12.61
N VAL A 767 -1.25 11.22 12.87
CA VAL A 767 -1.21 10.61 14.20
C VAL A 767 0.19 10.70 14.80
N GLN A 768 0.24 10.94 16.10
CA GLN A 768 1.46 10.86 16.92
C GLN A 768 1.11 10.04 18.17
N VAL A 769 1.97 9.09 18.53
CA VAL A 769 1.74 8.21 19.68
C VAL A 769 2.85 8.42 20.70
N ASP A 770 2.47 8.72 21.94
CA ASP A 770 3.35 8.73 23.10
C ASP A 770 2.94 7.59 24.05
N LYS A 771 3.71 6.50 24.03
CA LYS A 771 3.43 5.33 24.88
C LYS A 771 3.68 5.58 26.37
N GLN A 772 4.54 6.54 26.73
CA GLN A 772 4.81 6.86 28.14
C GLN A 772 3.63 7.61 28.76
N LEU A 773 3.07 8.54 27.99
CA LEU A 773 1.88 9.29 28.38
C LEU A 773 0.57 8.57 28.06
N LYS A 774 0.65 7.44 27.35
CA LYS A 774 -0.49 6.69 26.82
C LYS A 774 -1.43 7.59 26.02
N THR A 775 -0.85 8.46 25.20
CA THR A 775 -1.60 9.48 24.45
C THR A 775 -1.47 9.24 22.96
N ILE A 776 -2.61 9.25 22.27
CA ILE A 776 -2.71 9.34 20.82
C ILE A 776 -3.12 10.77 20.47
N THR A 777 -2.28 11.47 19.72
CA THR A 777 -2.58 12.82 19.22
C THR A 777 -2.98 12.74 17.76
N LEU A 778 -4.20 13.18 17.44
CA LEU A 778 -4.68 13.36 16.08
C LEU A 778 -4.62 14.84 15.68
N LEU A 779 -3.99 15.12 14.54
CA LEU A 779 -3.86 16.43 13.95
C LEU A 779 -4.72 16.51 12.69
N VAL A 780 -5.78 17.32 12.74
CA VAL A 780 -6.82 17.41 11.71
C VAL A 780 -6.79 18.81 11.07
N PRO A 781 -6.44 18.95 9.79
CA PRO A 781 -6.51 20.25 9.11
C PRO A 781 -7.96 20.71 8.97
N LEU A 782 -8.28 21.91 9.47
CA LEU A 782 -9.64 22.46 9.48
C LEU A 782 -10.17 22.78 8.07
N GLU A 783 -9.27 23.02 7.10
CA GLU A 783 -9.65 23.19 5.70
C GLU A 783 -10.44 21.98 5.17
N VAL A 784 -10.07 20.76 5.59
CA VAL A 784 -10.73 19.53 5.13
C VAL A 784 -12.14 19.41 5.70
N LEU A 785 -12.36 19.96 6.90
CA LEU A 785 -13.68 20.08 7.53
C LEU A 785 -14.47 21.30 7.02
N LYS A 786 -13.92 22.04 6.04
CA LYS A 786 -14.50 23.25 5.44
C LYS A 786 -14.88 24.28 6.49
N THR A 787 -13.97 24.52 7.45
CA THR A 787 -14.15 25.51 8.52
C THR A 787 -12.83 26.17 8.94
N ASP A 788 -12.95 27.26 9.69
CA ASP A 788 -11.84 28.00 10.31
C ASP A 788 -11.99 28.04 11.85
N ARG A 789 -13.16 27.64 12.36
CA ARG A 789 -13.54 27.67 13.78
C ARG A 789 -14.42 26.48 14.12
N LEU A 790 -14.31 26.01 15.35
CA LEU A 790 -15.04 24.83 15.83
C LEU A 790 -16.10 25.14 16.90
N SER A 791 -16.31 26.42 17.23
CA SER A 791 -17.33 26.81 18.21
C SER A 791 -18.71 26.31 17.79
N GLY A 792 -19.41 25.65 18.72
CA GLY A 792 -20.73 25.04 18.51
C GLY A 792 -20.71 23.67 17.82
N TRP A 793 -19.55 23.13 17.45
CA TRP A 793 -19.44 21.77 16.94
C TRP A 793 -19.57 20.76 18.08
N LYS A 794 -20.09 19.58 17.75
CA LYS A 794 -20.08 18.43 18.65
C LYS A 794 -19.27 17.30 18.05
N ILE A 795 -18.63 16.53 18.92
CA ILE A 795 -17.84 15.37 18.52
C ILE A 795 -18.33 14.16 19.31
N TYR A 796 -18.58 13.07 18.59
CA TYR A 796 -18.84 11.75 19.17
C TYR A 796 -17.68 10.82 18.82
N LEU A 797 -16.85 10.52 19.81
CA LEU A 797 -15.73 9.60 19.68
C LEU A 797 -16.18 8.23 20.15
N THR A 798 -15.88 7.19 19.38
CA THR A 798 -16.14 5.79 19.76
C THR A 798 -14.88 4.96 19.59
N THR A 799 -14.70 3.97 20.45
CA THR A 799 -13.63 2.97 20.33
C THR A 799 -14.18 1.58 20.11
N TYR A 800 -13.45 0.79 19.33
CA TYR A 800 -13.69 -0.64 19.13
C TYR A 800 -12.37 -1.32 18.71
N ASP A 801 -12.38 -2.54 18.19
CA ASP A 801 -11.20 -3.17 17.58
C ASP A 801 -11.40 -3.54 16.11
N TYR A 802 -10.28 -3.60 15.38
CA TYR A 802 -10.23 -3.84 13.94
C TYR A 802 -9.15 -4.86 13.57
N ASP A 803 -9.54 -5.84 12.77
CA ASP A 803 -8.60 -6.76 12.16
C ASP A 803 -7.93 -6.09 10.96
N GLY A 804 -6.64 -5.78 11.10
CA GLY A 804 -5.86 -5.08 10.07
C GLY A 804 -5.61 -5.89 8.79
N ILE A 805 -5.65 -7.22 8.88
CA ILE A 805 -5.41 -8.12 7.75
C ILE A 805 -6.69 -8.30 6.96
N GLU A 806 -7.77 -8.70 7.65
CA GLU A 806 -9.07 -8.90 7.01
C GLU A 806 -9.80 -7.59 6.71
N ALA A 807 -9.30 -6.48 7.25
CA ALA A 807 -9.84 -5.14 7.07
C ALA A 807 -11.30 -4.98 7.54
N VAL A 808 -11.66 -5.62 8.66
CA VAL A 808 -13.01 -5.64 9.25
C VAL A 808 -13.01 -5.39 10.77
N LEU A 809 -14.07 -4.79 11.30
CA LEU A 809 -14.27 -4.70 12.75
C LEU A 809 -14.54 -6.09 13.34
N ARG A 810 -13.85 -6.44 14.43
CA ARG A 810 -13.95 -7.77 15.05
C ARG A 810 -15.41 -8.14 15.41
N PRO A 811 -15.77 -9.42 15.41
CA PRO A 811 -17.14 -9.85 15.68
C PRO A 811 -17.50 -9.80 17.17
N ILE A 812 -18.81 -9.75 17.44
CA ILE A 812 -19.39 -9.93 18.78
C ILE A 812 -20.06 -11.30 18.84
N SER A 813 -19.87 -12.02 19.94
CA SER A 813 -20.57 -13.28 20.21
C SER A 813 -21.00 -13.38 21.68
N PRO A 814 -22.13 -14.05 21.99
CA PRO A 814 -22.57 -14.21 23.39
C PRO A 814 -21.59 -14.90 24.34
N GLY A 815 -20.66 -15.73 23.84
CA GLY A 815 -19.67 -16.43 24.66
C GLY A 815 -18.25 -15.86 24.58
N GLY A 816 -18.05 -14.81 23.79
CA GLY A 816 -16.74 -14.35 23.36
C GLY A 816 -15.96 -15.42 22.57
N GLY A 817 -14.76 -15.06 22.14
CA GLY A 817 -13.81 -15.96 21.49
C GLY A 817 -12.38 -15.48 21.73
N ALA A 818 -11.39 -16.20 21.18
CA ALA A 818 -10.01 -15.73 21.17
C ALA A 818 -9.93 -14.32 20.55
N TRP A 819 -10.62 -14.13 19.42
CA TRP A 819 -10.65 -12.89 18.63
C TRP A 819 -12.04 -12.25 18.52
N ALA A 820 -12.98 -12.63 19.40
CA ALA A 820 -14.35 -12.12 19.36
C ALA A 820 -14.76 -11.51 20.71
N PHE A 821 -15.36 -10.33 20.67
CA PHE A 821 -15.88 -9.65 21.85
C PHE A 821 -17.07 -10.43 22.42
N THR A 822 -17.25 -10.36 23.73
CA THR A 822 -18.47 -10.82 24.40
C THR A 822 -19.53 -9.74 24.32
N GLY A 823 -20.78 -10.09 24.00
CA GLY A 823 -21.89 -9.14 23.99
C GLY A 823 -23.25 -9.81 23.75
N PRO A 824 -24.37 -9.07 23.82
CA PRO A 824 -25.71 -9.66 23.88
C PRO A 824 -26.14 -10.36 22.59
N SER A 825 -25.59 -9.95 21.44
CA SER A 825 -25.82 -10.60 20.14
C SER A 825 -24.77 -10.18 19.11
N ALA A 826 -24.65 -10.92 18.00
CA ALA A 826 -23.77 -10.55 16.88
C ALA A 826 -24.17 -9.24 16.17
N LEU A 827 -25.41 -8.77 16.37
CA LEU A 827 -25.93 -7.51 15.82
C LEU A 827 -25.84 -6.34 16.82
N ALA A 828 -25.24 -6.57 17.98
CA ALA A 828 -25.09 -5.51 18.97
C ALA A 828 -24.14 -4.41 18.46
N PRO A 829 -24.26 -3.17 18.97
CA PRO A 829 -23.35 -2.08 18.63
C PRO A 829 -21.87 -2.45 18.79
N LYS A 830 -21.06 -2.26 17.75
CA LYS A 830 -19.60 -2.43 17.82
C LYS A 830 -18.93 -1.18 18.39
N ILE A 831 -19.23 -0.89 19.65
CA ILE A 831 -18.70 0.22 20.44
C ILE A 831 -18.35 -0.35 21.81
N MET A 832 -17.08 -0.24 22.20
CA MET A 832 -16.61 -0.63 23.53
C MET A 832 -16.69 0.54 24.49
N ASP A 833 -16.27 1.71 24.05
CA ASP A 833 -16.27 2.96 24.82
C ASP A 833 -16.62 4.16 23.93
N PHE A 834 -17.04 5.27 24.53
CA PHE A 834 -17.40 6.50 23.81
C PHE A 834 -17.31 7.78 24.65
N VAL A 835 -16.94 8.89 23.98
CA VAL A 835 -16.90 10.23 24.58
C VAL A 835 -17.74 11.21 23.75
N LEU A 836 -18.57 12.01 24.44
CA LEU A 836 -19.30 13.13 23.86
C LEU A 836 -18.63 14.45 24.23
N ILE A 837 -18.36 15.28 23.23
CA ILE A 837 -17.63 16.54 23.40
C ILE A 837 -18.42 17.67 22.73
N ASP A 838 -18.83 18.67 23.52
CA ASP A 838 -19.41 19.92 23.05
C ASP A 838 -18.33 21.02 23.04
N ILE A 839 -18.08 21.64 21.87
CA ILE A 839 -17.11 22.74 21.77
C ILE A 839 -17.85 24.08 21.99
N PRO A 840 -17.47 24.88 23.01
CA PRO A 840 -18.22 26.06 23.45
C PRO A 840 -18.24 27.24 22.48
#